data_AF-A0A7J6W288-F1
#
_entry.id   AF-A0A7J6W288-F1
#
_cell.length_a   1.000
_cell.length_b   1.000
_cell.length_c   1.000
_cell.angle_alpha   90.00
_cell.angle_beta   90.00
_cell.angle_gamma   90.00
#
_symmetry.space_group_name_H-M   'P 1'
#
loop_
_entity.id
_entity.type
_entity.pdbx_description
1 polymer ?
#
loop_
_entity_poly.entity_id
_entity_poly.type
_entity_poly.pdbx_seq_one_letter_code
_entity_poly.pdbx_strand_id
1 'polypeptide(L)'
;MASDGVLNSAVEMAEDQTSDEVIFLHGDLTVTIREAQYLPNMDMLTEHIRRCFTICEPCKAPFRSTDQQKVHSHHKIITSDPYVTVCLAGATVARTRILSNSQNPKWNETFKIPVAHPISNVEFLVKDNDVFGAQLIGITSIPALKIRSGEVIRGWFPVIGPYGKPPKPDSALYLDMKFVPFESNPLYQRGIAVEDLGVRDTYFPVRKGGLVTLYQDAHCPEGMLPEIVLDNGKTFRHEQCWEDICHAILEAHHMIYITGWSIYDKVKLIREPTKPLPRGGDLTLGELLKYKSQEGVRVLLLVWDDKTSHNKFYLKTAGVMGTHDEDTRKFFKHSSVICVLAPRYASSKLSIFKQQVVGTLFTHHQKCVLVDSQAFGNNRKITAFVGGLDLCDGRYDTPEHRLFRDLDTIFKDDYHNPTFSGTNGPRQPWHDLHCKIDGPAAYDVLKNFEQRWKKATKWSEFGKRFKKISHWHDDALIKVERISWILSPSPSIPNDDSILWVTKEKDPEHWHVQVFRSIDSGSVKGFPKDVHTAIAQNLVCAKNVVIERSIQTAYIQAIRSAQHFIYIENQYFLGSSFAWPSYKNAGADNLIPMELALKIVSKIRAREPFAVYIIIPLWPEGVPNTAAVQEILFWQSQTMQMMYGIIAQELKHMQLEGCHPQDYLNFYCLGNREELPKNMPESTSPPPANSDASLAAQKSRRFMIYVHAKGMVVDDEYVILGSANINQRSLDGSRDTEIAMGAYQPHYAWASKKKHPRGQVYGYRMSLWSEHLGMLDHHFNEPQNLDCVKRVNEIAEENWRRFTADEITTLQGHLLKYPLQVDADGKVGPLPGHETFPDVGGKIIGAYTNLPDALTT
;
A
#
# COMPACT_ATOMS: atom_id res chain seq x y z
N MET A 1 -28.10 -58.39 -54.16
CA MET A 1 -27.72 -59.05 -52.91
C MET A 1 -26.31 -58.60 -52.57
N ALA A 2 -26.22 -57.59 -51.72
CA ALA A 2 -25.03 -56.94 -51.15
C ALA A 2 -25.64 -55.92 -50.16
N SER A 3 -25.12 -55.61 -48.98
CA SER A 3 -23.91 -55.99 -48.26
C SER A 3 -24.08 -55.45 -46.83
N ASP A 4 -23.43 -56.10 -45.87
CA ASP A 4 -23.41 -55.83 -44.44
C ASP A 4 -23.06 -54.39 -44.02
N GLY A 5 -23.53 -53.99 -42.82
CA GLY A 5 -22.88 -52.94 -42.02
C GLY A 5 -23.82 -52.09 -41.16
N VAL A 6 -24.28 -52.61 -40.02
CA VAL A 6 -24.82 -51.79 -38.92
C VAL A 6 -24.19 -52.23 -37.60
N LEU A 7 -23.53 -51.27 -36.94
CA LEU A 7 -23.23 -51.10 -35.51
C LEU A 7 -21.77 -50.71 -35.26
N ASN A 8 -21.49 -49.42 -35.37
CA ASN A 8 -20.57 -48.74 -34.47
C ASN A 8 -21.21 -47.40 -34.11
N SER A 9 -21.76 -47.36 -32.90
CA SER A 9 -22.32 -46.16 -32.28
C SER A 9 -21.22 -45.11 -32.08
N ALA A 10 -21.50 -43.91 -32.55
CA ALA A 10 -20.66 -42.74 -32.51
C ALA A 10 -20.15 -42.43 -31.09
N VAL A 11 -18.83 -42.49 -30.93
CA VAL A 11 -18.10 -41.64 -30.00
C VAL A 11 -17.87 -40.34 -30.75
N GLU A 12 -18.79 -39.39 -30.64
CA GLU A 12 -18.51 -38.00 -30.98
C GLU A 12 -17.59 -37.46 -29.89
N MET A 13 -16.28 -37.60 -30.12
CA MET A 13 -15.31 -36.73 -29.47
C MET A 13 -15.55 -35.33 -30.02
N ALA A 14 -16.18 -34.48 -29.21
CA ALA A 14 -16.07 -33.04 -29.40
C ALA A 14 -14.57 -32.69 -29.30
N GLU A 15 -13.95 -32.42 -30.44
CA GLU A 15 -12.70 -31.68 -30.51
C GLU A 15 -12.95 -30.32 -29.86
N ASP A 16 -12.57 -30.21 -28.59
CA ASP A 16 -12.59 -28.97 -27.83
C ASP A 16 -11.60 -28.02 -28.53
N GLN A 17 -12.12 -27.14 -29.39
CA GLN A 17 -11.36 -26.08 -30.01
C GLN A 17 -10.75 -25.24 -28.89
N THR A 18 -9.46 -25.41 -28.62
CA THR A 18 -8.69 -24.54 -27.74
C THR A 18 -8.63 -23.17 -28.41
N SER A 19 -9.63 -22.32 -28.17
CA SER A 19 -9.57 -20.93 -28.60
C SER A 19 -8.49 -20.23 -27.79
N ASP A 20 -7.36 -19.89 -28.42
CA ASP A 20 -6.32 -19.04 -27.84
C ASP A 20 -6.77 -17.55 -27.71
N GLU A 21 -8.08 -17.29 -27.73
CA GLU A 21 -8.67 -15.97 -27.59
C GLU A 21 -8.36 -15.40 -26.19
N VAL A 22 -7.68 -14.25 -26.17
CA VAL A 22 -7.38 -13.52 -24.93
C VAL A 22 -8.57 -12.62 -24.60
N ILE A 23 -9.16 -12.83 -23.42
CA ILE A 23 -10.24 -11.99 -22.89
C ILE A 23 -9.82 -11.32 -21.58
N PHE A 24 -10.41 -10.17 -21.26
CA PHE A 24 -10.34 -9.62 -19.92
C PHE A 24 -11.30 -10.38 -19.00
N LEU A 25 -10.75 -11.20 -18.11
CA LEU A 25 -11.53 -11.81 -17.04
C LEU A 25 -11.58 -10.83 -15.86
N HIS A 26 -12.70 -10.11 -15.70
CA HIS A 26 -12.88 -9.07 -14.67
C HIS A 26 -14.02 -9.42 -13.71
N GLY A 27 -13.69 -9.64 -12.43
CA GLY A 27 -14.65 -10.06 -11.41
C GLY A 27 -14.02 -10.79 -10.25
N ASP A 28 -14.78 -11.66 -9.61
CA ASP A 28 -14.35 -12.46 -8.46
C ASP A 28 -14.33 -13.95 -8.81
N LEU A 29 -13.16 -14.57 -8.69
CA LEU A 29 -12.96 -15.99 -8.91
C LEU A 29 -12.79 -16.70 -7.57
N THR A 30 -13.76 -17.53 -7.21
CA THR A 30 -13.62 -18.46 -6.07
C THR A 30 -13.12 -19.80 -6.59
N VAL A 31 -11.98 -20.26 -6.08
CA VAL A 31 -11.34 -21.52 -6.48
C VAL A 31 -11.06 -22.36 -5.24
N THR A 32 -11.51 -23.60 -5.25
CA THR A 32 -11.16 -24.61 -4.25
C THR A 32 -10.28 -25.67 -4.89
N ILE A 33 -9.05 -25.78 -4.39
CA ILE A 33 -8.10 -26.82 -4.78
C ILE A 33 -8.24 -27.95 -3.77
N ARG A 34 -8.90 -29.05 -4.17
CA ARG A 34 -9.26 -30.14 -3.26
C ARG A 34 -8.10 -31.11 -3.09
N GLU A 35 -7.75 -31.81 -4.15
CA GLU A 35 -6.74 -32.86 -4.12
C GLU A 35 -6.13 -33.11 -5.50
N ALA A 36 -4.97 -33.74 -5.53
CA ALA A 36 -4.38 -34.30 -6.75
C ALA A 36 -4.17 -35.81 -6.57
N GLN A 37 -4.12 -36.53 -7.68
CA GLN A 37 -3.89 -37.96 -7.71
C GLN A 37 -2.72 -38.33 -8.63
N TYR A 38 -2.06 -39.43 -8.31
CA TYR A 38 -1.01 -40.06 -9.11
C TYR A 38 0.13 -39.11 -9.51
N LEU A 39 0.59 -38.24 -8.60
CA LEU A 39 1.76 -37.40 -8.87
C LEU A 39 3.06 -38.25 -8.92
N PRO A 40 4.07 -37.83 -9.70
CA PRO A 40 5.39 -38.47 -9.71
C PRO A 40 6.10 -38.29 -8.37
N ASN A 41 7.12 -39.12 -8.12
CA ASN A 41 8.06 -38.90 -7.02
C ASN A 41 9.28 -38.19 -7.58
N MET A 42 9.45 -36.89 -7.30
CA MET A 42 10.57 -36.10 -7.80
C MET A 42 11.82 -36.19 -6.90
N ASP A 43 11.65 -36.43 -5.59
CA ASP A 43 12.75 -36.49 -4.63
C ASP A 43 13.75 -37.63 -4.88
N MET A 44 13.33 -38.70 -5.56
CA MET A 44 14.21 -39.82 -5.94
C MET A 44 15.32 -39.41 -6.93
N LEU A 45 15.08 -38.38 -7.74
CA LEU A 45 16.04 -37.85 -8.72
C LEU A 45 17.08 -36.96 -8.01
N THR A 46 16.63 -36.15 -7.06
CA THR A 46 17.47 -35.30 -6.19
C THR A 46 18.38 -36.14 -5.28
N GLU A 47 17.88 -37.24 -4.72
CA GLU A 47 18.70 -38.21 -3.95
C GLU A 47 19.74 -38.94 -4.81
N HIS A 48 19.45 -39.25 -6.08
CA HIS A 48 20.44 -39.82 -7.01
C HIS A 48 21.61 -38.86 -7.27
N ILE A 49 21.32 -37.57 -7.47
CA ILE A 49 22.34 -36.53 -7.63
C ILE A 49 23.16 -36.37 -6.34
N ARG A 50 22.51 -36.39 -5.17
CA ARG A 50 23.17 -36.33 -3.86
C ARG A 50 24.12 -37.50 -3.60
N ARG A 51 23.76 -38.71 -4.07
CA ARG A 51 24.62 -39.91 -4.03
C ARG A 51 25.83 -39.80 -4.97
N CYS A 52 25.70 -39.14 -6.12
CA CYS A 52 26.82 -38.92 -7.03
C CYS A 52 27.86 -37.94 -6.46
N PHE A 53 27.45 -36.94 -5.67
CA PHE A 53 28.37 -35.99 -5.03
C PHE A 53 29.04 -36.51 -3.75
N THR A 54 28.54 -37.58 -3.15
CA THR A 54 29.15 -38.23 -1.97
C THR A 54 30.16 -39.34 -2.33
N ILE A 55 30.39 -39.59 -3.63
CA ILE A 55 31.39 -40.56 -4.12
C ILE A 55 32.81 -39.95 -4.20
N CYS A 56 32.96 -38.66 -3.90
CA CYS A 56 34.26 -37.97 -3.87
C CYS A 56 34.62 -37.45 -2.46
N GLU A 57 34.79 -38.34 -1.48
CA GLU A 57 35.57 -38.06 -0.27
C GLU A 57 36.77 -39.05 -0.17
N PRO A 58 37.99 -38.59 0.11
CA PRO A 58 39.16 -39.45 0.14
C PRO A 58 39.24 -40.28 1.43
N CYS A 59 39.63 -41.54 1.23
CA CYS A 59 39.88 -42.59 2.20
C CYS A 59 40.48 -42.13 3.55
N LYS A 60 39.83 -42.51 4.66
CA LYS A 60 40.48 -42.63 5.98
C LYS A 60 40.29 -44.04 6.54
N ALA A 61 41.38 -44.58 7.07
CA ALA A 61 41.64 -45.95 7.48
C ALA A 61 40.87 -46.39 8.76
N PRO A 62 40.84 -47.69 9.10
CA PRO A 62 39.82 -48.29 9.95
C PRO A 62 40.22 -48.33 11.42
N PHE A 63 39.29 -47.98 12.31
CA PHE A 63 39.33 -48.45 13.69
C PHE A 63 38.04 -49.18 14.04
N ARG A 64 38.21 -50.45 14.41
CA ARG A 64 37.19 -51.34 14.96
C ARG A 64 36.78 -50.83 16.34
N SER A 65 35.47 -50.70 16.55
CA SER A 65 34.87 -51.12 17.82
C SER A 65 33.46 -51.64 17.54
N THR A 66 33.22 -52.83 18.06
CA THR A 66 32.00 -53.61 18.04
C THR A 66 30.95 -52.97 18.93
N ASP A 67 29.79 -52.60 18.38
CA ASP A 67 28.54 -52.85 19.08
C ASP A 67 27.35 -52.99 18.11
N GLN A 68 26.67 -54.12 18.20
CA GLN A 68 25.46 -54.42 17.45
C GLN A 68 24.27 -53.86 18.22
N GLN A 69 23.78 -52.68 17.82
CA GLN A 69 22.40 -52.30 18.10
C GLN A 69 21.63 -52.13 16.79
N LYS A 70 20.78 -53.13 16.51
CA LYS A 70 19.71 -53.06 15.52
C LYS A 70 18.77 -51.91 15.90
N VAL A 71 18.95 -50.74 15.27
CA VAL A 71 17.89 -49.74 15.17
C VAL A 71 17.14 -50.05 13.89
N HIS A 72 15.90 -50.52 14.01
CA HIS A 72 14.95 -50.60 12.91
C HIS A 72 14.74 -49.17 12.35
N SER A 73 15.49 -48.83 11.31
CA SER A 73 15.19 -47.68 10.46
C SER A 73 13.88 -47.98 9.74
N HIS A 74 12.76 -47.47 10.26
CA HIS A 74 11.60 -47.22 9.42
C HIS A 74 12.07 -46.33 8.26
N HIS A 75 12.24 -46.91 7.06
CA HIS A 75 12.41 -46.13 5.85
C HIS A 75 11.16 -45.26 5.69
N LYS A 76 11.24 -43.99 6.11
CA LYS A 76 10.30 -42.98 5.61
C LYS A 76 10.48 -42.98 4.10
N ILE A 77 9.45 -43.42 3.39
CA ILE A 77 9.40 -43.31 1.93
C ILE A 77 9.46 -41.81 1.64
N ILE A 78 10.60 -41.34 1.12
CA ILE A 78 10.77 -39.96 0.70
C ILE A 78 10.04 -39.85 -0.65
N THR A 79 9.01 -39.01 -0.69
CA THR A 79 8.28 -38.69 -1.92
C THR A 79 8.06 -37.20 -2.01
N SER A 80 7.66 -36.71 -3.18
CA SER A 80 7.34 -35.30 -3.42
C SER A 80 6.55 -34.61 -2.30
N ASP A 81 6.89 -33.34 -2.12
CA ASP A 81 6.30 -32.32 -1.25
C ASP A 81 5.42 -31.34 -2.08
N PRO A 82 4.27 -31.77 -2.64
CA PRO A 82 3.56 -30.99 -3.64
C PRO A 82 2.80 -29.78 -3.10
N TYR A 83 2.67 -28.78 -3.96
CA TYR A 83 1.78 -27.63 -3.82
C TYR A 83 1.31 -27.13 -5.19
N VAL A 84 0.25 -26.31 -5.20
CA VAL A 84 -0.30 -25.73 -6.44
C VAL A 84 -0.17 -24.20 -6.40
N THR A 85 0.21 -23.59 -7.52
CA THR A 85 0.10 -22.15 -7.75
C THR A 85 -0.92 -21.87 -8.84
N VAL A 86 -1.83 -20.93 -8.58
CA VAL A 86 -2.75 -20.39 -9.58
C VAL A 86 -2.08 -19.18 -10.22
N CYS A 87 -1.94 -19.22 -11.55
CA CYS A 87 -1.28 -18.19 -12.34
C CYS A 87 -2.24 -17.59 -13.36
N LEU A 88 -2.26 -16.25 -13.44
CA LEU A 88 -3.04 -15.48 -14.40
C LEU A 88 -2.10 -14.49 -15.11
N ALA A 89 -2.01 -14.57 -16.44
CA ALA A 89 -1.10 -13.74 -17.23
C ALA A 89 0.37 -13.76 -16.70
N GLY A 90 0.83 -14.92 -16.21
CA GLY A 90 2.16 -15.07 -15.59
C GLY A 90 2.26 -14.67 -14.11
N ALA A 91 1.31 -13.88 -13.58
CA ALA A 91 1.27 -13.48 -12.19
C ALA A 91 0.74 -14.61 -11.28
N THR A 92 1.41 -14.86 -10.14
CA THR A 92 0.92 -15.85 -9.16
C THR A 92 -0.11 -15.20 -8.23
N VAL A 93 -1.39 -15.54 -8.40
CA VAL A 93 -2.50 -14.92 -7.65
C VAL A 93 -2.91 -15.69 -6.39
N ALA A 94 -2.68 -17.00 -6.38
CA ALA A 94 -2.93 -17.86 -5.23
C ALA A 94 -1.94 -19.03 -5.18
N ARG A 95 -1.78 -19.61 -3.99
CA ARG A 95 -0.87 -20.73 -3.74
C ARG A 95 -1.37 -21.55 -2.55
N THR A 96 -1.35 -22.87 -2.67
CA THR A 96 -1.67 -23.78 -1.56
C THR A 96 -0.51 -23.95 -0.58
N ARG A 97 -0.78 -24.54 0.59
CA ARG A 97 0.31 -25.07 1.43
C ARG A 97 1.08 -26.20 0.73
N ILE A 98 2.30 -26.40 1.20
CA ILE A 98 3.14 -27.55 0.84
C ILE A 98 2.72 -28.72 1.73
N LEU A 99 2.45 -29.87 1.12
CA LEU A 99 2.14 -31.11 1.84
C LEU A 99 3.30 -32.06 1.70
N SER A 100 3.92 -32.44 2.81
CA SER A 100 5.12 -33.27 2.73
C SER A 100 4.83 -34.73 2.41
N ASN A 101 5.67 -35.35 1.58
CA ASN A 101 5.68 -36.77 1.25
C ASN A 101 4.32 -37.34 0.81
N SER A 102 3.75 -36.76 -0.25
CA SER A 102 2.45 -37.19 -0.75
C SER A 102 2.35 -37.16 -2.28
N GLN A 103 2.11 -38.32 -2.90
CA GLN A 103 1.74 -38.41 -4.32
C GLN A 103 0.25 -38.20 -4.58
N ASN A 104 -0.59 -38.23 -3.53
CA ASN A 104 -2.04 -37.98 -3.60
C ASN A 104 -2.45 -36.89 -2.59
N PRO A 105 -1.91 -35.67 -2.72
CA PRO A 105 -2.11 -34.59 -1.75
C PRO A 105 -3.57 -34.13 -1.67
N LYS A 106 -4.05 -33.86 -0.45
CA LYS A 106 -5.37 -33.27 -0.18
C LYS A 106 -5.21 -31.92 0.53
N TRP A 107 -5.35 -30.82 -0.21
CA TRP A 107 -5.22 -29.46 0.33
C TRP A 107 -6.53 -28.97 0.96
N ASN A 108 -7.65 -29.10 0.24
CA ASN A 108 -8.95 -28.55 0.61
C ASN A 108 -8.86 -27.05 0.97
N GLU A 109 -8.22 -26.27 0.10
CA GLU A 109 -8.03 -24.83 0.30
C GLU A 109 -8.86 -24.03 -0.71
N THR A 110 -9.62 -23.06 -0.20
CA THR A 110 -10.45 -22.15 -1.00
C THR A 110 -9.81 -20.77 -1.03
N PHE A 111 -9.72 -20.20 -2.23
CA PHE A 111 -9.20 -18.87 -2.51
C PHE A 111 -10.30 -18.01 -3.11
N LYS A 112 -10.47 -16.79 -2.59
CA LYS A 112 -11.24 -15.73 -3.23
C LYS A 112 -10.25 -14.80 -3.91
N ILE A 113 -10.27 -14.77 -5.23
CA ILE A 113 -9.26 -14.10 -6.04
C ILE A 113 -9.96 -13.00 -6.84
N PRO A 114 -9.71 -11.71 -6.56
CA PRO A 114 -10.11 -10.65 -7.48
C PRO A 114 -9.31 -10.82 -8.77
N VAL A 115 -10.01 -10.81 -9.90
CA VAL A 115 -9.42 -10.98 -11.23
C VAL A 115 -9.68 -9.75 -12.07
N ALA A 116 -8.63 -9.25 -12.73
CA ALA A 116 -8.67 -8.21 -13.74
C ALA A 116 -7.55 -8.46 -14.75
N HIS A 117 -7.52 -9.63 -15.39
CA HIS A 117 -6.37 -10.06 -16.20
C HIS A 117 -6.77 -10.34 -17.67
N PRO A 118 -5.95 -9.93 -18.65
CA PRO A 118 -6.07 -10.38 -20.03
C PRO A 118 -5.48 -11.79 -20.17
N ILE A 119 -6.33 -12.81 -20.28
CA ILE A 119 -5.92 -14.21 -20.30
C ILE A 119 -6.71 -15.05 -21.30
N SER A 120 -6.08 -16.07 -21.86
CA SER A 120 -6.76 -17.16 -22.58
C SER A 120 -7.12 -18.32 -21.63
N ASN A 121 -6.29 -18.56 -20.61
CA ASN A 121 -6.45 -19.65 -19.66
C ASN A 121 -6.11 -19.22 -18.22
N VAL A 122 -6.75 -19.87 -17.25
CA VAL A 122 -6.30 -19.90 -15.85
C VAL A 122 -5.43 -21.14 -15.66
N GLU A 123 -4.19 -20.94 -15.24
CA GLU A 123 -3.21 -22.01 -15.12
C GLU A 123 -3.00 -22.43 -13.66
N PHE A 124 -2.99 -23.73 -13.42
CA PHE A 124 -2.73 -24.36 -12.13
C PHE A 124 -1.44 -25.16 -12.24
N LEU A 125 -0.35 -24.58 -11.76
CA LEU A 125 0.98 -25.22 -11.82
C LEU A 125 1.14 -26.08 -10.56
N VAL A 126 1.21 -27.39 -10.75
CA VAL A 126 1.52 -28.37 -9.71
C VAL A 126 3.04 -28.45 -9.61
N LYS A 127 3.57 -28.20 -8.41
CA LYS A 127 5.01 -28.10 -8.16
C LYS A 127 5.41 -28.96 -6.97
N ASP A 128 6.65 -29.43 -7.00
CA ASP A 128 7.34 -30.02 -5.85
C ASP A 128 8.20 -28.96 -5.15
N ASN A 129 8.39 -29.08 -3.84
CA ASN A 129 9.21 -28.15 -3.06
C ASN A 129 10.44 -28.85 -2.45
N ASP A 130 11.52 -28.88 -3.20
CA ASP A 130 12.78 -29.52 -2.78
C ASP A 130 13.71 -28.54 -2.06
N VAL A 131 14.73 -29.07 -1.40
CA VAL A 131 15.78 -28.30 -0.69
C VAL A 131 16.52 -27.32 -1.62
N PHE A 132 16.63 -27.65 -2.91
CA PHE A 132 17.34 -26.84 -3.91
C PHE A 132 16.44 -25.89 -4.73
N GLY A 133 15.12 -25.89 -4.48
CA GLY A 133 14.17 -25.06 -5.19
C GLY A 133 12.93 -25.83 -5.62
N ALA A 134 11.89 -25.11 -6.04
CA ALA A 134 10.66 -25.74 -6.48
C ALA A 134 10.78 -26.27 -7.91
N GLN A 135 10.38 -27.53 -8.14
CA GLN A 135 10.37 -28.16 -9.46
C GLN A 135 8.93 -28.23 -10.01
N LEU A 136 8.73 -27.97 -11.29
CA LEU A 136 7.41 -28.10 -11.93
C LEU A 136 7.11 -29.58 -12.21
N ILE A 137 5.97 -30.06 -11.71
CA ILE A 137 5.44 -31.40 -12.00
C ILE A 137 4.61 -31.35 -13.30
N GLY A 138 3.71 -30.37 -13.40
CA GLY A 138 2.89 -30.15 -14.57
C GLY A 138 1.88 -29.03 -14.39
N ILE A 139 1.08 -28.79 -15.42
CA ILE A 139 0.12 -27.69 -15.52
C ILE A 139 -1.26 -28.25 -15.85
N THR A 140 -2.26 -27.73 -15.16
CA THR A 140 -3.67 -27.88 -15.53
C THR A 140 -4.17 -26.52 -15.98
N SER A 141 -4.78 -26.42 -17.17
CA SER A 141 -5.25 -25.15 -17.74
C SER A 141 -6.75 -25.19 -17.97
N ILE A 142 -7.45 -24.13 -17.56
CA ILE A 142 -8.90 -23.99 -17.76
C ILE A 142 -9.15 -22.75 -18.64
N PRO A 143 -9.86 -22.89 -19.77
CA PRO A 143 -10.14 -21.76 -20.66
C PRO A 143 -10.89 -20.62 -19.98
N ALA A 144 -10.42 -19.39 -20.21
CA ALA A 144 -11.01 -18.19 -19.64
C ALA A 144 -12.45 -17.97 -20.13
N LEU A 145 -12.75 -18.30 -21.40
CA LEU A 145 -14.12 -18.27 -21.94
C LEU A 145 -15.08 -19.17 -21.16
N LYS A 146 -14.64 -20.38 -20.78
CA LYS A 146 -15.43 -21.31 -19.97
C LYS A 146 -15.71 -20.74 -18.58
N ILE A 147 -14.70 -20.10 -17.97
CA ILE A 147 -14.84 -19.46 -16.66
C ILE A 147 -15.77 -18.24 -16.72
N ARG A 148 -15.69 -17.43 -17.80
CA ARG A 148 -16.52 -16.24 -18.01
C ARG A 148 -18.02 -16.54 -18.02
N SER A 149 -18.43 -17.76 -18.39
CA SER A 149 -19.84 -18.19 -18.36
C SER A 149 -20.49 -18.04 -16.98
N GLY A 150 -19.70 -18.08 -15.90
CA GLY A 150 -20.19 -18.04 -14.52
C GLY A 150 -20.75 -19.37 -14.02
N GLU A 151 -20.79 -20.41 -14.86
CA GLU A 151 -21.18 -21.76 -14.46
C GLU A 151 -20.18 -22.36 -13.44
N VAL A 152 -20.68 -23.25 -12.59
CA VAL A 152 -19.82 -23.96 -11.64
C VAL A 152 -18.99 -24.99 -12.39
N ILE A 153 -17.67 -24.83 -12.36
CA ILE A 153 -16.72 -25.77 -12.97
C ILE A 153 -16.19 -26.68 -11.86
N ARG A 154 -16.52 -27.97 -11.93
CA ARG A 154 -16.09 -28.96 -10.93
C ARG A 154 -15.72 -30.28 -11.59
N GLY A 155 -14.56 -30.83 -11.23
CA GLY A 155 -14.14 -32.14 -11.71
C GLY A 155 -12.65 -32.40 -11.59
N TRP A 156 -12.23 -33.55 -12.12
CA TRP A 156 -10.83 -33.92 -12.32
C TRP A 156 -10.34 -33.35 -13.65
N PHE A 157 -9.20 -32.66 -13.61
CA PHE A 157 -8.55 -32.12 -14.78
C PHE A 157 -7.13 -32.69 -14.89
N PRO A 158 -6.68 -33.08 -16.10
CA PRO A 158 -5.38 -33.68 -16.26
C PRO A 158 -4.26 -32.69 -15.90
N VAL A 159 -3.20 -33.22 -15.28
CA VAL A 159 -1.95 -32.49 -15.05
C VAL A 159 -1.01 -32.83 -16.20
N ILE A 160 -0.68 -31.85 -17.03
CA ILE A 160 0.17 -32.04 -18.21
C ILE A 160 1.60 -31.64 -17.87
N GLY A 161 2.53 -32.59 -18.02
CA GLY A 161 3.95 -32.34 -17.78
C GLY A 161 4.61 -31.51 -18.90
N PRO A 162 5.89 -31.13 -18.74
CA PRO A 162 6.62 -30.27 -19.68
C PRO A 162 6.70 -30.81 -21.11
N TYR A 163 6.55 -32.13 -21.29
CA TYR A 163 6.61 -32.81 -22.58
C TYR A 163 5.23 -33.00 -23.24
N GLY A 164 4.21 -32.28 -22.78
CA GLY A 164 2.85 -32.31 -23.36
C GLY A 164 2.05 -33.58 -23.03
N LYS A 165 2.51 -34.39 -22.07
CA LYS A 165 1.84 -35.62 -21.60
C LYS A 165 1.75 -35.65 -20.07
N PRO A 166 0.77 -36.35 -19.49
CA PRO A 166 0.71 -36.55 -18.05
C PRO A 166 2.00 -37.17 -17.49
N PRO A 167 2.54 -36.68 -16.35
CA PRO A 167 3.77 -37.21 -15.74
C PRO A 167 3.67 -38.69 -15.36
N LYS A 168 2.47 -39.14 -14.96
CA LYS A 168 2.05 -40.53 -14.84
C LYS A 168 0.66 -40.68 -15.46
N PRO A 169 0.25 -41.91 -15.85
CA PRO A 169 -1.14 -42.19 -16.20
C PRO A 169 -2.08 -41.65 -15.11
N ASP A 170 -3.16 -41.01 -15.53
CA ASP A 170 -4.20 -40.47 -14.66
C ASP A 170 -3.78 -39.39 -13.65
N SER A 171 -2.58 -38.81 -13.79
CA SER A 171 -2.18 -37.62 -13.02
C SER A 171 -3.18 -36.49 -13.25
N ALA A 172 -3.92 -36.13 -12.19
CA ALA A 172 -5.02 -35.17 -12.30
C ALA A 172 -5.16 -34.33 -11.02
N LEU A 173 -5.77 -33.16 -11.19
CA LEU A 173 -6.08 -32.19 -10.14
C LEU A 173 -7.60 -32.02 -10.05
N TYR A 174 -8.17 -32.18 -8.85
CA TYR A 174 -9.59 -31.94 -8.59
C TYR A 174 -9.82 -30.48 -8.20
N LEU A 175 -10.58 -29.78 -9.04
CA LEU A 175 -10.89 -28.35 -8.87
C LEU A 175 -12.39 -28.13 -8.73
N ASP A 176 -12.75 -27.09 -7.99
CA ASP A 176 -14.12 -26.58 -7.86
C ASP A 176 -14.05 -25.06 -7.89
N MET A 177 -14.59 -24.42 -8.93
CA MET A 177 -14.48 -22.98 -9.13
C MET A 177 -15.78 -22.34 -9.61
N LYS A 178 -15.98 -21.09 -9.18
CA LYS A 178 -17.09 -20.23 -9.59
C LYS A 178 -16.57 -18.82 -9.81
N PHE A 179 -16.94 -18.25 -10.94
CA PHE A 179 -16.65 -16.86 -11.28
C PHE A 179 -17.91 -16.02 -11.18
N VAL A 180 -17.78 -14.82 -10.61
CA VAL A 180 -18.84 -13.81 -10.60
C VAL A 180 -18.31 -12.60 -11.37
N PRO A 181 -18.83 -12.35 -12.59
CA PRO A 181 -18.44 -11.18 -13.38
C PRO A 181 -18.69 -9.88 -12.62
N PHE A 182 -17.76 -8.94 -12.73
CA PHE A 182 -17.79 -7.65 -12.05
C PHE A 182 -19.13 -6.91 -12.27
N GLU A 183 -19.61 -6.84 -13.51
CA GLU A 183 -20.81 -6.07 -13.89
C GLU A 183 -22.09 -6.62 -13.24
N SER A 184 -22.16 -7.95 -13.11
CA SER A 184 -23.30 -8.65 -12.50
C SER A 184 -23.21 -8.74 -10.99
N ASN A 185 -22.09 -8.33 -10.40
CA ASN A 185 -21.82 -8.55 -8.99
C ASN A 185 -22.57 -7.49 -8.15
N PRO A 186 -23.59 -7.88 -7.35
CA PRO A 186 -24.39 -6.92 -6.59
C PRO A 186 -23.59 -6.15 -5.54
N LEU A 187 -22.37 -6.62 -5.22
CA LEU A 187 -21.47 -5.96 -4.28
C LEU A 187 -21.01 -4.59 -4.76
N TYR A 188 -20.92 -4.40 -6.07
CA TYR A 188 -20.28 -3.24 -6.69
C TYR A 188 -21.27 -2.28 -7.35
N GLN A 189 -22.58 -2.55 -7.24
CA GLN A 189 -23.64 -1.80 -7.92
C GLN A 189 -24.20 -0.64 -7.11
N ARG A 190 -23.87 -0.49 -5.82
CA ARG A 190 -24.58 0.43 -4.90
C ARG A 190 -23.67 1.42 -4.15
N GLY A 191 -22.45 1.65 -4.62
CA GLY A 191 -21.42 2.41 -3.88
C GLY A 191 -20.76 1.56 -2.79
N ILE A 192 -19.71 2.09 -2.16
CA ILE A 192 -18.97 1.37 -1.10
C ILE A 192 -19.57 1.66 0.29
N ALA A 193 -20.20 2.82 0.47
CA ALA A 193 -20.82 3.24 1.73
C ALA A 193 -22.23 2.63 1.93
N VAL A 194 -22.38 1.32 1.67
CA VAL A 194 -23.64 0.58 1.84
C VAL A 194 -23.72 -0.02 3.24
N GLU A 195 -24.90 0.06 3.86
CA GLU A 195 -25.17 -0.31 5.26
C GLU A 195 -24.45 -1.59 5.73
N ASP A 196 -23.73 -1.45 6.84
CA ASP A 196 -23.18 -2.51 7.72
C ASP A 196 -22.13 -3.48 7.17
N LEU A 197 -21.71 -3.32 5.91
CA LEU A 197 -20.86 -4.34 5.27
C LEU A 197 -19.38 -3.96 5.20
N GLY A 198 -19.07 -2.67 5.04
CA GLY A 198 -17.70 -2.19 4.84
C GLY A 198 -16.97 -2.93 3.70
N VAL A 199 -15.64 -2.89 3.73
CA VAL A 199 -14.81 -3.75 2.87
C VAL A 199 -14.83 -5.17 3.44
N ARG A 200 -15.12 -6.14 2.58
CA ARG A 200 -15.26 -7.55 2.96
C ARG A 200 -13.95 -8.30 2.83
N ASP A 201 -13.90 -9.47 3.46
CA ASP A 201 -12.74 -10.37 3.40
C ASP A 201 -11.45 -9.70 3.89
N THR A 202 -11.55 -9.03 5.04
CA THR A 202 -10.44 -8.34 5.73
C THR A 202 -10.30 -8.81 7.17
N TYR A 203 -9.12 -8.59 7.76
CA TYR A 203 -8.80 -9.05 9.13
C TYR A 203 -9.54 -8.25 10.20
N PHE A 204 -9.61 -6.92 10.06
CA PHE A 204 -10.40 -6.06 10.92
C PHE A 204 -11.73 -5.74 10.26
N PRO A 205 -12.87 -5.95 10.96
CA PRO A 205 -14.17 -5.58 10.45
C PRO A 205 -14.36 -4.05 10.50
N VAL A 206 -15.37 -3.55 9.80
CA VAL A 206 -15.83 -2.17 9.98
C VAL A 206 -16.31 -1.95 11.42
N ARG A 207 -16.02 -0.77 11.96
CA ARG A 207 -16.43 -0.30 13.30
C ARG A 207 -17.38 0.87 13.16
N LYS A 208 -18.44 0.88 13.96
CA LYS A 208 -19.43 1.96 14.01
C LYS A 208 -19.10 2.94 15.14
N GLY A 209 -19.81 4.07 15.18
CA GLY A 209 -19.69 4.99 16.31
C GLY A 209 -18.38 5.76 16.35
N GLY A 210 -17.66 5.81 15.24
CA GLY A 210 -16.40 6.53 15.13
C GLY A 210 -16.58 8.03 14.92
N LEU A 211 -15.46 8.73 15.04
CA LEU A 211 -15.26 10.08 14.54
C LEU A 211 -13.91 10.13 13.84
N VAL A 212 -13.88 10.73 12.66
CA VAL A 212 -12.66 10.91 11.86
C VAL A 212 -12.40 12.39 11.65
N THR A 213 -11.17 12.82 11.91
CA THR A 213 -10.64 14.10 11.44
C THR A 213 -9.68 13.82 10.30
N LEU A 214 -9.91 14.47 9.15
CA LEU A 214 -9.07 14.37 7.97
C LEU A 214 -8.13 15.59 7.97
N TYR A 215 -6.83 15.34 7.85
CA TYR A 215 -5.82 16.38 7.83
C TYR A 215 -5.21 16.51 6.43
N GLN A 216 -5.03 17.75 6.03
CA GLN A 216 -4.30 18.19 4.86
C GLN A 216 -3.03 18.87 5.38
N ASP A 217 -1.89 18.32 4.99
CA ASP A 217 -0.56 18.65 5.50
C ASP A 217 -0.38 18.45 7.01
N ALA A 218 0.82 18.81 7.48
CA ALA A 218 1.13 18.84 8.90
C ALA A 218 0.38 19.97 9.62
N HIS A 219 0.09 21.07 8.92
CA HIS A 219 -0.53 22.25 9.50
C HIS A 219 -1.31 23.07 8.47
N CYS A 220 -2.58 23.37 8.74
CA CYS A 220 -3.38 24.29 7.92
C CYS A 220 -3.83 25.48 8.79
N PRO A 221 -3.23 26.66 8.67
CA PRO A 221 -3.63 27.85 9.42
C PRO A 221 -5.10 28.24 9.18
N GLU A 222 -5.74 28.79 10.20
CA GLU A 222 -7.12 29.28 10.10
C GLU A 222 -7.23 30.43 9.10
N GLY A 223 -8.24 30.37 8.22
CA GLY A 223 -8.49 31.38 7.19
C GLY A 223 -7.54 31.33 5.98
N MET A 224 -6.59 30.39 5.93
CA MET A 224 -5.69 30.21 4.78
C MET A 224 -6.43 29.72 3.53
N LEU A 225 -7.33 28.75 3.72
CA LEU A 225 -8.16 28.18 2.65
C LEU A 225 -9.60 28.71 2.74
N PRO A 226 -10.33 28.79 1.60
CA PRO A 226 -11.67 29.35 1.56
C PRO A 226 -12.68 28.51 2.36
N GLU A 227 -13.78 29.15 2.77
CA GLU A 227 -14.89 28.46 3.42
C GLU A 227 -15.61 27.51 2.46
N ILE A 228 -15.83 26.26 2.91
CA ILE A 228 -16.53 25.23 2.13
C ILE A 228 -17.81 24.84 2.85
N VAL A 229 -18.95 25.04 2.19
CA VAL A 229 -20.27 24.76 2.74
C VAL A 229 -20.63 23.28 2.54
N LEU A 230 -20.95 22.61 3.63
CA LEU A 230 -21.44 21.24 3.70
C LEU A 230 -22.97 21.22 3.71
N ASP A 231 -23.58 20.04 3.61
CA ASP A 231 -25.04 19.95 3.83
C ASP A 231 -25.40 20.41 5.26
N ASN A 232 -26.64 20.89 5.40
CA ASN A 232 -27.18 21.48 6.63
C ASN A 232 -26.56 22.83 7.01
N GLY A 233 -25.82 23.48 6.09
CA GLY A 233 -25.27 24.83 6.28
C GLY A 233 -24.06 24.89 7.22
N LYS A 234 -23.45 23.74 7.52
CA LYS A 234 -22.17 23.68 8.26
C LYS A 234 -21.02 24.07 7.33
N THR A 235 -19.93 24.58 7.90
CA THR A 235 -18.68 24.83 7.18
C THR A 235 -17.67 23.75 7.51
N PHE A 236 -16.95 23.26 6.51
CA PHE A 236 -15.82 22.35 6.69
C PHE A 236 -14.75 23.03 7.55
N ARG A 237 -14.19 22.30 8.52
CA ARG A 237 -13.17 22.82 9.42
C ARG A 237 -11.82 22.24 9.05
N HIS A 238 -10.87 23.12 8.75
CA HIS A 238 -9.47 22.76 8.57
C HIS A 238 -8.85 22.58 9.96
N GLU A 239 -8.52 21.33 10.30
CA GLU A 239 -7.85 20.99 11.56
C GLU A 239 -6.34 20.87 11.34
N GLN A 240 -5.55 21.07 12.40
CA GLN A 240 -4.09 21.17 12.33
C GLN A 240 -3.43 19.86 12.83
N CYS A 241 -2.91 19.03 11.92
CA CYS A 241 -2.43 17.67 12.24
C CYS A 241 -1.40 17.61 13.37
N TRP A 242 -0.25 18.27 13.20
CA TRP A 242 0.83 18.23 14.18
C TRP A 242 0.50 19.00 15.45
N GLU A 243 -0.40 19.98 15.37
CA GLU A 243 -0.93 20.66 16.54
C GLU A 243 -1.83 19.74 17.37
N ASP A 244 -2.77 19.06 16.73
CA ASP A 244 -3.60 18.04 17.38
C ASP A 244 -2.76 16.89 17.96
N ILE A 245 -1.70 16.43 17.28
CA ILE A 245 -0.79 15.41 17.81
C ILE A 245 -0.06 15.94 19.05
N CYS A 246 0.46 17.18 19.02
CA CYS A 246 1.15 17.79 20.16
C CYS A 246 0.23 17.91 21.38
N HIS A 247 -0.98 18.45 21.18
CA HIS A 247 -2.00 18.55 22.23
C HIS A 247 -2.39 17.19 22.77
N ALA A 248 -2.61 16.20 21.91
CA ALA A 248 -2.97 14.83 22.32
C ALA A 248 -1.85 14.16 23.14
N ILE A 249 -0.59 14.38 22.79
CA ILE A 249 0.56 13.90 23.58
C ILE A 249 0.62 14.59 24.95
N LEU A 250 0.41 15.91 24.99
CA LEU A 250 0.42 16.69 26.23
C LEU A 250 -0.70 16.30 27.18
N GLU A 251 -1.88 16.01 26.64
CA GLU A 251 -3.07 15.57 27.38
C GLU A 251 -3.04 14.09 27.80
N ALA A 252 -2.12 13.28 27.27
CA ALA A 252 -2.02 11.86 27.60
C ALA A 252 -1.67 11.64 29.07
N HIS A 253 -2.36 10.70 29.72
CA HIS A 253 -2.18 10.39 31.15
C HIS A 253 -1.55 9.01 31.38
N HIS A 254 -1.67 8.09 30.42
CA HIS A 254 -1.29 6.69 30.62
C HIS A 254 -0.32 6.19 29.55
N MET A 255 -0.56 6.48 28.28
CA MET A 255 0.21 5.92 27.17
C MET A 255 0.41 6.88 25.99
N ILE A 256 1.61 6.80 25.42
CA ILE A 256 1.96 7.39 24.12
C ILE A 256 2.75 6.34 23.33
N TYR A 257 2.13 5.71 22.33
CA TYR A 257 2.78 4.70 21.48
C TYR A 257 2.96 5.25 20.07
N ILE A 258 4.17 5.17 19.52
CA ILE A 258 4.50 5.75 18.23
C ILE A 258 5.18 4.71 17.34
N THR A 259 4.75 4.60 16.08
CA THR A 259 5.49 3.91 15.02
C THR A 259 5.86 4.90 13.94
N GLY A 260 7.05 4.76 13.39
CA GLY A 260 7.48 5.55 12.24
C GLY A 260 8.50 4.79 11.40
N TRP A 261 8.51 5.09 10.11
CA TRP A 261 9.61 4.72 9.23
C TRP A 261 10.86 5.51 9.63
N SER A 262 10.68 6.78 9.99
CA SER A 262 11.69 7.62 10.64
C SER A 262 11.02 8.44 11.75
N ILE A 263 11.73 8.65 12.85
CA ILE A 263 11.34 9.59 13.90
C ILE A 263 12.56 10.44 14.17
N TYR A 264 12.42 11.76 14.19
CA TYR A 264 13.51 12.67 14.50
C TYR A 264 13.26 13.41 15.82
N ASP A 265 14.11 13.17 16.81
CA ASP A 265 13.95 13.72 18.16
C ASP A 265 13.98 15.26 18.23
N LYS A 266 14.55 15.93 17.23
CA LYS A 266 14.72 17.38 17.21
C LYS A 266 13.59 18.15 16.52
N VAL A 267 12.69 17.46 15.83
CA VAL A 267 11.59 18.13 15.13
C VAL A 267 10.68 18.85 16.12
N LYS A 268 10.20 20.04 15.77
CA LYS A 268 9.15 20.75 16.50
C LYS A 268 7.80 20.52 15.83
N LEU A 269 6.82 20.07 16.61
CA LEU A 269 5.47 19.82 16.13
C LEU A 269 4.72 21.13 15.85
N ILE A 270 4.93 22.16 16.67
CA ILE A 270 4.32 23.48 16.50
C ILE A 270 5.38 24.50 16.08
N ARG A 271 5.08 25.22 15.00
CA ARG A 271 5.90 26.35 14.54
C ARG A 271 5.08 27.61 14.37
N GLU A 272 3.87 27.45 13.85
CA GLU A 272 2.86 28.51 13.73
C GLU A 272 1.64 28.15 14.58
N PRO A 273 1.63 28.43 15.90
CA PRO A 273 0.53 28.01 16.78
C PRO A 273 -0.78 28.72 16.42
N THR A 274 -1.87 27.97 16.28
CA THR A 274 -3.23 28.53 16.10
C THR A 274 -3.99 28.63 17.42
N LYS A 275 -3.57 27.86 18.44
CA LYS A 275 -4.16 27.84 19.79
C LYS A 275 -3.08 28.08 20.85
N PRO A 276 -3.45 28.48 22.09
CA PRO A 276 -2.49 28.64 23.17
C PRO A 276 -1.72 27.34 23.45
N LEU A 277 -0.38 27.42 23.43
CA LEU A 277 0.49 26.29 23.70
C LEU A 277 0.40 25.84 25.17
N PRO A 278 0.05 24.58 25.46
CA PRO A 278 0.18 24.04 26.81
C PRO A 278 1.66 23.96 27.20
N ARG A 279 1.92 23.84 28.51
CA ARG A 279 3.29 23.71 29.02
C ARG A 279 3.98 22.51 28.36
N GLY A 280 5.11 22.76 27.70
CA GLY A 280 5.87 21.75 26.97
C GLY A 280 5.56 21.66 25.46
N GLY A 281 4.59 22.42 24.95
CA GLY A 281 4.24 22.44 23.52
C GLY A 281 5.27 23.12 22.60
N ASP A 282 6.23 23.86 23.17
CA ASP A 282 7.35 24.52 22.49
C ASP A 282 8.62 23.65 22.39
N LEU A 283 8.61 22.49 23.06
CA LEU A 283 9.71 21.51 23.08
C LEU A 283 9.85 20.81 21.73
N THR A 284 11.05 20.27 21.48
CA THR A 284 11.22 19.28 20.41
C THR A 284 10.47 18.00 20.77
N LEU A 285 10.12 17.18 19.76
CA LEU A 285 9.44 15.91 19.94
C LEU A 285 10.15 15.03 20.99
N GLY A 286 11.47 14.93 20.91
CA GLY A 286 12.27 14.14 21.84
C GLY A 286 12.13 14.59 23.29
N GLU A 287 12.23 15.90 23.54
CA GLU A 287 12.11 16.46 24.88
C GLU A 287 10.66 16.42 25.38
N LEU A 288 9.67 16.62 24.52
CA LEU A 288 8.25 16.42 24.83
C LEU A 288 7.96 15.00 25.31
N LEU A 289 8.49 13.99 24.61
CA LEU A 289 8.30 12.58 24.97
C LEU A 289 9.02 12.21 26.28
N LYS A 290 10.22 12.75 26.53
CA LYS A 290 10.89 12.62 27.84
C LYS A 290 10.08 13.27 28.95
N TYR A 291 9.59 14.49 28.71
CA TYR A 291 8.78 15.27 29.64
C TYR A 291 7.55 14.46 30.09
N LYS A 292 6.75 13.96 29.14
CA LYS A 292 5.59 13.11 29.45
C LYS A 292 5.97 11.80 30.14
N SER A 293 7.09 11.20 29.74
CA SER A 293 7.54 9.98 30.39
C SER A 293 7.97 10.18 31.85
N GLN A 294 8.53 11.35 32.19
CA GLN A 294 8.88 11.74 33.56
C GLN A 294 7.66 12.02 34.43
N GLU A 295 6.54 12.44 33.84
CA GLU A 295 5.23 12.54 34.53
C GLU A 295 4.59 11.17 34.83
N GLY A 296 5.20 10.07 34.35
CA GLY A 296 4.73 8.70 34.56
C GLY A 296 3.95 8.10 33.38
N VAL A 297 3.81 8.83 32.26
CA VAL A 297 3.17 8.30 31.05
C VAL A 297 4.07 7.22 30.41
N ARG A 298 3.48 6.10 29.99
CA ARG A 298 4.22 5.04 29.29
C ARG A 298 4.45 5.43 27.83
N VAL A 299 5.70 5.75 27.49
CA VAL A 299 6.09 6.12 26.13
C VAL A 299 6.84 4.99 25.44
N LEU A 300 6.29 4.46 24.34
CA LEU A 300 6.87 3.37 23.56
C LEU A 300 7.04 3.79 22.09
N LEU A 301 8.24 3.65 21.55
CA LEU A 301 8.54 3.92 20.15
C LEU A 301 8.96 2.64 19.44
N LEU A 302 8.35 2.37 18.30
CA LEU A 302 8.71 1.29 17.38
C LEU A 302 9.14 1.89 16.04
N VAL A 303 10.44 2.15 15.91
CA VAL A 303 11.05 2.79 14.74
C VAL A 303 11.65 1.72 13.84
N TRP A 304 11.57 1.88 12.52
CA TRP A 304 12.26 0.98 11.60
C TRP A 304 13.79 1.00 11.84
N ASP A 305 14.44 -0.17 11.76
CA ASP A 305 15.89 -0.33 11.86
C ASP A 305 16.50 -0.34 10.45
N ASP A 306 17.10 0.78 10.03
CA ASP A 306 17.89 0.86 8.81
C ASP A 306 19.26 0.21 9.07
N LYS A 307 19.39 -1.04 8.66
CA LYS A 307 20.62 -1.83 8.83
C LYS A 307 21.85 -1.24 8.16
N THR A 308 21.70 -0.23 7.30
CA THR A 308 22.81 0.48 6.66
C THR A 308 23.32 1.67 7.48
N SER A 309 22.57 2.10 8.51
CA SER A 309 22.91 3.20 9.44
C SER A 309 23.89 2.83 10.56
N HIS A 310 24.46 1.61 10.55
CA HIS A 310 25.26 1.12 11.67
C HIS A 310 26.70 1.68 11.71
N ASN A 311 27.10 2.15 12.89
CA ASN A 311 28.50 2.40 13.25
C ASN A 311 29.30 1.09 13.33
N LYS A 312 29.84 0.61 12.21
CA LYS A 312 30.90 -0.41 12.23
C LYS A 312 32.26 0.28 12.18
N PHE A 313 33.13 0.00 13.15
CA PHE A 313 34.53 0.44 13.20
C PHE A 313 34.76 1.97 13.17
N TYR A 314 34.07 2.74 14.02
CA TYR A 314 34.27 4.20 14.17
C TYR A 314 34.03 5.06 12.90
N LEU A 315 33.52 4.47 11.83
CA LEU A 315 33.03 5.17 10.64
C LEU A 315 31.50 5.33 10.77
N LYS A 316 31.02 6.57 10.85
CA LYS A 316 29.59 6.87 10.72
C LYS A 316 29.22 6.75 9.24
N THR A 317 28.43 5.74 8.88
CA THR A 317 27.71 5.74 7.61
C THR A 317 26.34 6.35 7.85
N ALA A 318 26.00 7.45 7.17
CA ALA A 318 24.60 7.83 7.03
C ALA A 318 23.91 6.66 6.30
N GLY A 319 22.78 6.17 6.84
CA GLY A 319 22.01 5.11 6.20
C GLY A 319 21.68 5.47 4.76
N VAL A 320 21.61 4.47 3.89
CA VAL A 320 21.32 4.65 2.46
C VAL A 320 19.96 5.32 2.26
N MET A 321 19.06 5.19 3.24
CA MET A 321 17.70 5.74 3.20
C MET A 321 17.52 7.05 4.00
N GLY A 322 18.59 7.63 4.58
CA GLY A 322 18.52 8.93 5.24
C GLY A 322 17.61 8.99 6.47
N THR A 323 17.43 7.88 7.21
CA THR A 323 16.60 7.85 8.43
C THR A 323 17.38 8.29 9.69
N HIS A 324 16.63 8.65 10.75
CA HIS A 324 17.18 9.09 12.04
C HIS A 324 17.05 8.03 13.15
N ASP A 325 16.85 6.77 12.79
CA ASP A 325 16.51 5.67 13.68
C ASP A 325 17.54 5.47 14.82
N GLU A 326 18.82 5.34 14.48
CA GLU A 326 19.90 5.10 15.43
C GLU A 326 20.17 6.29 16.35
N ASP A 327 20.03 7.51 15.84
CA ASP A 327 20.23 8.72 16.62
C ASP A 327 19.07 8.96 17.59
N THR A 328 17.84 8.73 17.16
CA THR A 328 16.65 8.74 18.02
C THR A 328 16.73 7.68 19.12
N ARG A 329 17.19 6.46 18.80
CA ARG A 329 17.43 5.43 19.84
C ARG A 329 18.47 5.90 20.86
N LYS A 330 19.58 6.48 20.41
CA LYS A 330 20.64 6.98 21.31
C LYS A 330 20.13 8.08 22.22
N PHE A 331 19.32 8.99 21.69
CA PHE A 331 18.73 10.10 22.44
C PHE A 331 17.88 9.61 23.63
N PHE A 332 17.10 8.53 23.45
CA PHE A 332 16.25 7.98 24.52
C PHE A 332 16.92 6.98 25.45
N LYS A 333 18.15 6.52 25.15
CA LYS A 333 18.83 5.41 25.85
C LYS A 333 18.89 5.54 27.38
N HIS A 334 18.97 6.76 27.91
CA HIS A 334 19.07 7.05 29.34
C HIS A 334 17.80 7.74 29.90
N SER A 335 16.68 7.58 29.22
CA SER A 335 15.37 8.08 29.64
C SER A 335 14.42 6.93 29.97
N SER A 336 13.23 7.25 30.50
CA SER A 336 12.14 6.29 30.72
C SER A 336 11.35 5.95 29.45
N VAL A 337 11.61 6.65 28.33
CA VAL A 337 11.05 6.34 27.01
C VAL A 337 11.69 5.05 26.48
N ILE A 338 10.85 4.10 26.01
CA ILE A 338 11.34 2.82 25.48
C ILE A 338 11.32 2.89 23.95
N CYS A 339 12.49 3.12 23.35
CA CYS A 339 12.67 3.12 21.90
C CYS A 339 13.23 1.79 21.41
N VAL A 340 12.46 1.10 20.56
CA VAL A 340 12.83 -0.19 19.95
C VAL A 340 13.03 0.03 18.44
N LEU A 341 14.23 -0.32 17.96
CA LEU A 341 14.49 -0.46 16.54
C LEU A 341 13.96 -1.81 16.06
N ALA A 342 13.04 -1.75 15.11
CA ALA A 342 12.35 -2.88 14.53
C ALA A 342 12.92 -3.14 13.13
N PRO A 343 13.82 -4.12 12.99
CA PRO A 343 14.24 -4.59 11.68
C PRO A 343 13.08 -5.32 10.98
N ARG A 344 12.93 -5.04 9.69
CA ARG A 344 12.12 -5.90 8.83
C ARG A 344 12.84 -7.24 8.69
N TYR A 345 12.18 -8.32 9.07
CA TYR A 345 12.65 -9.67 8.84
C TYR A 345 11.56 -10.45 8.12
N ALA A 346 11.94 -11.18 7.08
CA ALA A 346 11.06 -12.21 6.56
C ALA A 346 10.76 -13.21 7.66
N SER A 347 9.57 -13.81 7.59
CA SER A 347 9.22 -14.92 8.47
C SER A 347 10.33 -15.97 8.47
N SER A 348 10.68 -16.48 9.66
CA SER A 348 11.69 -17.53 9.84
C SER A 348 11.35 -18.85 9.14
N LYS A 349 10.16 -18.92 8.54
CA LYS A 349 9.66 -20.04 7.73
C LYS A 349 10.03 -19.94 6.25
N LEU A 350 10.66 -18.84 5.82
CA LEU A 350 11.21 -18.66 4.46
C LEU A 350 12.66 -19.18 4.39
N SER A 351 13.18 -19.43 3.19
CA SER A 351 14.60 -19.80 3.01
C SER A 351 15.55 -18.70 3.47
N ILE A 352 16.76 -19.05 3.90
CA ILE A 352 17.78 -18.10 4.40
C ILE A 352 18.04 -16.97 3.38
N PHE A 353 18.14 -17.31 2.09
CA PHE A 353 18.29 -16.32 1.03
C PHE A 353 17.14 -15.31 0.99
N LYS A 354 15.88 -15.77 1.08
CA LYS A 354 14.70 -14.88 1.13
C LYS A 354 14.64 -14.07 2.42
N GLN A 355 15.10 -14.63 3.54
CA GLN A 355 15.23 -13.89 4.80
C GLN A 355 16.21 -12.72 4.67
N GLN A 356 17.34 -12.93 4.00
CA GLN A 356 18.34 -11.90 3.75
C GLN A 356 17.83 -10.83 2.76
N VAL A 357 17.13 -11.21 1.69
CA VAL A 357 16.51 -10.27 0.74
C VAL A 357 15.50 -9.37 1.45
N VAL A 358 14.48 -9.94 2.11
CA VAL A 358 13.45 -9.14 2.79
C VAL A 358 14.05 -8.26 3.89
N GLY A 359 15.05 -8.79 4.62
CA GLY A 359 15.67 -8.04 5.70
C GLY A 359 16.64 -6.95 5.27
N THR A 360 16.96 -6.84 3.99
CA THR A 360 17.85 -5.81 3.42
C THR A 360 17.07 -4.83 2.53
N LEU A 361 15.96 -5.27 1.91
CA LEU A 361 15.24 -4.49 0.91
C LEU A 361 13.98 -3.78 1.41
N PHE A 362 13.27 -4.33 2.41
CA PHE A 362 11.94 -3.88 2.81
C PHE A 362 11.94 -3.20 4.17
N THR A 363 10.94 -2.35 4.42
CA THR A 363 10.89 -1.47 5.58
C THR A 363 9.67 -1.71 6.46
N HIS A 364 9.67 -1.11 7.65
CA HIS A 364 8.43 -0.88 8.39
C HIS A 364 7.96 0.55 8.12
N HIS A 365 6.90 0.70 7.33
CA HIS A 365 6.53 1.99 6.76
C HIS A 365 5.27 2.62 7.40
N GLN A 366 4.71 1.98 8.43
CA GLN A 366 3.56 2.50 9.19
C GLN A 366 3.93 3.75 10.00
N LYS A 367 3.19 4.84 9.79
CA LYS A 367 3.24 6.06 10.63
C LYS A 367 2.01 6.12 11.52
N CYS A 368 2.21 6.07 12.83
CA CYS A 368 1.10 6.04 13.78
C CYS A 368 1.46 6.66 15.12
N VAL A 369 0.54 7.43 15.70
CA VAL A 369 0.59 7.91 17.09
C VAL A 369 -0.67 7.43 17.80
N LEU A 370 -0.51 6.81 18.96
CA LEU A 370 -1.60 6.32 19.81
C LEU A 370 -1.47 6.94 21.18
N VAL A 371 -2.54 7.57 21.66
CA VAL A 371 -2.60 8.14 23.00
C VAL A 371 -3.89 7.76 23.69
N ASP A 372 -3.90 7.80 25.01
CA ASP A 372 -5.16 7.91 25.76
C ASP A 372 -5.59 9.37 25.80
N SER A 373 -6.84 9.67 25.44
CA SER A 373 -7.43 11.01 25.41
C SER A 373 -8.74 11.07 26.18
N GLN A 374 -9.29 12.27 26.39
CA GLN A 374 -10.53 12.47 27.11
C GLN A 374 -11.73 11.82 26.39
N ALA A 375 -12.54 11.07 27.13
CA ALA A 375 -13.84 10.55 26.69
C ALA A 375 -15.00 11.23 27.45
N PHE A 376 -16.23 10.75 27.27
CA PHE A 376 -17.38 11.29 27.99
C PHE A 376 -17.26 11.08 29.52
N GLY A 377 -17.62 12.11 30.29
CA GLY A 377 -17.52 12.10 31.76
C GLY A 377 -16.07 12.13 32.24
N ASN A 378 -15.74 11.32 33.24
CA ASN A 378 -14.38 11.19 33.79
C ASN A 378 -13.58 10.06 33.14
N ASN A 379 -14.07 9.49 32.04
CA ASN A 379 -13.42 8.39 31.36
C ASN A 379 -12.43 8.89 30.31
N ARG A 380 -11.56 7.99 29.87
CA ARG A 380 -10.63 8.17 28.76
C ARG A 380 -10.92 7.14 27.67
N LYS A 381 -10.41 7.41 26.47
CA LYS A 381 -10.49 6.53 25.30
C LYS A 381 -9.12 6.47 24.63
N ILE A 382 -8.94 5.55 23.69
CA ILE A 382 -7.78 5.57 22.80
C ILE A 382 -8.10 6.39 21.56
N THR A 383 -7.17 7.27 21.20
CA THR A 383 -7.16 8.03 19.95
C THR A 383 -5.96 7.58 19.13
N ALA A 384 -6.16 7.39 17.83
CA ALA A 384 -5.11 6.99 16.90
C ALA A 384 -4.93 8.04 15.80
N PHE A 385 -3.69 8.34 15.45
CA PHE A 385 -3.32 9.10 14.26
C PHE A 385 -2.65 8.15 13.27
N VAL A 386 -3.09 8.18 12.01
CA VAL A 386 -2.57 7.31 10.93
C VAL A 386 -2.54 8.10 9.62
N GLY A 387 -1.50 7.92 8.81
CA GLY A 387 -1.39 8.57 7.49
C GLY A 387 -0.01 8.46 6.88
N GLY A 388 0.35 9.43 6.02
CA GLY A 388 1.64 9.51 5.34
C GLY A 388 2.73 10.26 6.11
N LEU A 389 2.35 11.16 7.04
CA LEU A 389 3.31 11.96 7.83
C LEU A 389 4.03 11.13 8.91
N ASP A 390 5.35 10.97 8.75
CA ASP A 390 6.25 10.60 9.84
C ASP A 390 6.54 11.82 10.73
N LEU A 391 6.81 11.60 12.01
CA LEU A 391 7.27 12.65 12.92
C LEU A 391 8.79 12.88 12.78
N CYS A 392 9.20 13.38 11.62
CA CYS A 392 10.60 13.64 11.27
C CYS A 392 10.77 14.92 10.45
N ASP A 393 12.01 15.21 10.11
CA ASP A 393 12.42 16.39 9.35
C ASP A 393 11.79 16.50 7.96
N GLY A 394 11.57 17.72 7.49
CA GLY A 394 11.02 18.04 6.18
C GLY A 394 9.51 17.81 6.01
N ARG A 395 8.83 17.24 7.02
CA ARG A 395 7.39 16.91 6.94
C ARG A 395 6.47 18.03 7.39
N TYR A 396 6.97 19.01 8.15
CA TYR A 396 6.19 20.18 8.51
C TYR A 396 6.01 21.06 7.27
N ASP A 397 4.76 21.28 6.88
CA ASP A 397 4.41 22.21 5.82
C ASP A 397 2.97 22.70 6.01
N THR A 398 2.61 23.70 5.20
CA THR A 398 1.26 24.24 5.08
C THR A 398 0.84 24.27 3.61
N PRO A 399 -0.46 24.46 3.31
CA PRO A 399 -0.97 24.57 1.94
C PRO A 399 -0.33 25.67 1.08
N GLU A 400 0.44 26.61 1.66
CA GLU A 400 1.20 27.60 0.89
C GLU A 400 2.46 27.04 0.22
N HIS A 401 2.98 25.93 0.75
CA HIS A 401 4.15 25.22 0.24
C HIS A 401 5.34 26.12 -0.12
N ARG A 402 5.76 26.93 0.85
CA ARG A 402 6.77 27.99 0.70
C ARG A 402 8.10 27.43 0.19
N LEU A 403 8.68 27.99 -0.86
CA LEU A 403 9.96 27.53 -1.45
C LEU A 403 11.18 28.23 -0.85
N PHE A 404 11.09 29.56 -0.75
CA PHE A 404 12.18 30.45 -0.33
C PHE A 404 11.83 31.31 0.88
N ARG A 405 10.55 31.43 1.20
CA ARG A 405 10.08 32.18 2.37
C ARG A 405 10.29 31.37 3.65
N ASP A 406 10.65 32.06 4.72
CA ASP A 406 10.79 31.52 6.09
C ASP A 406 11.86 30.42 6.28
N LEU A 407 12.85 30.33 5.39
CA LEU A 407 13.95 29.36 5.51
C LEU A 407 14.82 29.58 6.76
N ASP A 408 14.93 30.83 7.23
CA ASP A 408 15.69 31.24 8.41
C ASP A 408 14.82 31.39 9.68
N THR A 409 13.51 31.16 9.58
CA THR A 409 12.54 31.23 10.68
C THR A 409 11.81 29.89 10.89
N ILE A 410 10.72 29.63 10.16
CA ILE A 410 9.84 28.47 10.32
C ILE A 410 10.54 27.16 9.92
N PHE A 411 11.34 27.20 8.86
CA PHE A 411 12.07 26.03 8.36
C PHE A 411 13.54 26.02 8.81
N LYS A 412 13.91 26.90 9.74
CA LYS A 412 15.24 26.90 10.33
C LYS A 412 15.50 25.57 11.01
N ASP A 413 16.66 24.98 10.71
CA ASP A 413 17.08 23.66 11.21
C ASP A 413 16.20 22.48 10.72
N ASP A 414 15.31 22.72 9.75
CA ASP A 414 14.43 21.73 9.11
C ASP A 414 14.32 21.96 7.59
N TYR A 415 15.39 22.47 6.97
CA TYR A 415 15.48 22.57 5.53
C TYR A 415 15.64 21.17 4.93
N HIS A 416 14.71 20.78 4.06
CA HIS A 416 14.75 19.48 3.37
C HIS A 416 14.74 19.68 1.86
N ASN A 417 15.75 19.13 1.17
CA ASN A 417 15.74 18.93 -0.27
C ASN A 417 16.75 17.83 -0.64
N PRO A 418 16.31 16.62 -1.01
CA PRO A 418 17.21 15.52 -1.37
C PRO A 418 17.61 15.51 -2.86
N THR A 419 17.12 16.46 -3.66
CA THR A 419 17.46 16.56 -5.09
C THR A 419 18.84 17.21 -5.30
N PHE A 420 19.25 18.10 -4.40
CA PHE A 420 20.56 18.75 -4.42
C PHE A 420 20.94 19.27 -3.03
N SER A 421 22.23 19.51 -2.82
CA SER A 421 22.76 20.01 -1.54
C SER A 421 22.67 21.53 -1.43
N GLY A 422 22.53 22.04 -0.21
CA GLY A 422 22.48 23.47 0.11
C GLY A 422 21.25 23.82 0.96
N THR A 423 21.17 25.06 1.46
CA THR A 423 20.05 25.55 2.30
C THR A 423 19.46 26.88 1.80
N ASN A 424 19.92 27.38 0.65
CA ASN A 424 19.53 28.71 0.12
C ASN A 424 18.25 28.66 -0.74
N GLY A 425 17.52 27.56 -0.66
CA GLY A 425 16.32 27.34 -1.44
C GLY A 425 16.57 26.82 -2.86
N PRO A 426 15.50 26.42 -3.58
CA PRO A 426 14.18 26.15 -2.98
C PRO A 426 14.28 24.95 -2.03
N ARG A 427 13.64 24.99 -0.86
CA ARG A 427 13.38 23.73 -0.14
C ARG A 427 12.42 22.88 -0.98
N GLN A 428 12.29 21.60 -0.66
CA GLN A 428 11.23 20.76 -1.21
C GLN A 428 10.00 20.84 -0.30
N PRO A 429 8.89 21.46 -0.74
CA PRO A 429 7.62 21.38 -0.02
C PRO A 429 7.09 19.96 0.08
N TRP A 430 6.28 19.71 1.10
CA TRP A 430 5.80 18.39 1.47
C TRP A 430 4.28 18.41 1.59
N HIS A 431 3.60 17.93 0.55
CA HIS A 431 2.17 17.73 0.54
C HIS A 431 1.83 16.32 1.00
N ASP A 432 1.01 16.18 2.04
CA ASP A 432 0.69 14.87 2.61
C ASP A 432 -0.68 14.84 3.31
N LEU A 433 -1.15 13.62 3.59
CA LEU A 433 -2.46 13.36 4.16
C LEU A 433 -2.33 12.55 5.45
N HIS A 434 -3.13 12.90 6.46
CA HIS A 434 -3.18 12.17 7.72
C HIS A 434 -4.60 12.16 8.27
N CYS A 435 -4.87 11.31 9.27
CA CYS A 435 -6.16 11.32 9.94
C CYS A 435 -6.02 11.04 11.44
N LYS A 436 -7.01 11.52 12.20
CA LYS A 436 -7.28 11.14 13.59
C LYS A 436 -8.51 10.25 13.62
N ILE A 437 -8.43 9.15 14.36
CA ILE A 437 -9.47 8.15 14.53
C ILE A 437 -9.83 8.08 16.00
N ASP A 438 -11.09 8.37 16.29
CA ASP A 438 -11.71 8.20 17.60
C ASP A 438 -12.81 7.15 17.53
N GLY A 439 -12.98 6.39 18.61
CA GLY A 439 -13.99 5.32 18.71
C GLY A 439 -13.40 3.93 18.49
N PRO A 440 -14.22 2.91 18.19
CA PRO A 440 -13.78 1.52 18.31
C PRO A 440 -12.65 1.13 17.36
N ALA A 441 -12.54 1.76 16.18
CA ALA A 441 -11.45 1.51 15.24
C ALA A 441 -10.05 1.89 15.76
N ALA A 442 -9.94 2.82 16.71
CA ALA A 442 -8.66 3.16 17.34
C ALA A 442 -8.05 1.96 18.10
N TYR A 443 -8.90 1.05 18.61
CA TYR A 443 -8.45 -0.18 19.28
C TYR A 443 -7.91 -1.23 18.30
N ASP A 444 -8.36 -1.23 17.04
CA ASP A 444 -7.77 -2.08 16.01
C ASP A 444 -6.35 -1.58 15.62
N VAL A 445 -6.14 -0.26 15.58
CA VAL A 445 -4.81 0.35 15.43
C VAL A 445 -3.90 0.04 16.62
N LEU A 446 -4.42 0.13 17.86
CA LEU A 446 -3.70 -0.29 19.07
C LEU A 446 -3.31 -1.77 19.01
N LYS A 447 -4.25 -2.65 18.63
CA LYS A 447 -3.98 -4.09 18.47
C LYS A 447 -2.89 -4.34 17.44
N ASN A 448 -2.84 -3.59 16.34
CA ASN A 448 -1.73 -3.65 15.39
C ASN A 448 -0.39 -3.29 16.06
N PHE A 449 -0.32 -2.19 16.81
CA PHE A 449 0.89 -1.79 17.55
C PHE A 449 1.34 -2.90 18.50
N GLU A 450 0.43 -3.41 19.35
CA GLU A 450 0.76 -4.45 20.31
C GLU A 450 1.28 -5.74 19.66
N GLN A 451 0.64 -6.17 18.56
CA GLN A 451 1.04 -7.34 17.80
C GLN A 451 2.48 -7.20 17.27
N ARG A 452 2.84 -6.01 16.78
CA ARG A 452 4.19 -5.68 16.30
C ARG A 452 5.19 -5.56 17.45
N TRP A 453 4.83 -4.87 18.53
CA TRP A 453 5.68 -4.71 19.72
C TRP A 453 6.11 -6.07 20.28
N LYS A 454 5.12 -6.94 20.54
CA LYS A 454 5.34 -8.31 21.05
C LYS A 454 6.19 -9.16 20.10
N LYS A 455 6.26 -8.82 18.81
CA LYS A 455 7.14 -9.49 17.85
C LYS A 455 8.56 -8.95 17.89
N ALA A 456 8.72 -7.63 17.91
CA ALA A 456 10.02 -6.96 17.91
C ALA A 456 10.81 -7.20 19.20
N THR A 457 10.15 -7.28 20.36
CA THR A 457 10.82 -7.46 21.67
C THR A 457 11.20 -8.91 22.01
N LYS A 458 10.76 -9.89 21.21
CA LYS A 458 10.92 -11.33 21.49
C LYS A 458 12.37 -11.77 21.76
N TRP A 459 13.35 -11.27 21.01
CA TRP A 459 14.75 -11.68 21.15
C TRP A 459 15.44 -11.05 22.38
N SER A 460 15.00 -9.86 22.77
CA SER A 460 15.42 -9.18 24.01
C SER A 460 15.05 -10.02 25.25
N GLU A 461 13.88 -10.69 25.22
CA GLU A 461 13.45 -11.61 26.28
C GLU A 461 14.34 -12.86 26.39
N PHE A 462 14.70 -13.46 25.24
CA PHE A 462 15.56 -14.65 25.22
C PHE A 462 16.98 -14.34 25.69
N GLY A 463 17.60 -13.26 25.21
CA GLY A 463 18.95 -12.87 25.62
C GLY A 463 19.07 -12.52 27.12
N LYS A 464 18.01 -11.99 27.72
CA LYS A 464 17.96 -11.65 29.16
C LYS A 464 17.65 -12.86 30.04
N ARG A 465 16.92 -13.87 29.56
CA ARG A 465 16.75 -15.17 30.25
C ARG A 465 18.08 -15.89 30.46
N PHE A 466 19.01 -15.80 29.51
CA PHE A 466 20.38 -16.32 29.67
C PHE A 466 21.21 -15.55 30.71
N LYS A 467 20.84 -14.30 31.04
CA LYS A 467 21.49 -13.48 32.09
C LYS A 467 20.90 -13.67 33.49
N LYS A 468 20.04 -14.68 33.72
CA LYS A 468 19.39 -14.95 35.04
C LYS A 468 18.69 -13.74 35.68
N ILE A 469 18.17 -12.79 34.89
CA ILE A 469 17.30 -11.73 35.41
C ILE A 469 15.89 -12.32 35.50
N SER A 470 15.49 -12.77 36.70
CA SER A 470 14.29 -13.60 36.92
C SER A 470 12.95 -12.85 36.95
N HIS A 471 12.95 -11.51 36.87
CA HIS A 471 11.75 -10.68 37.11
C HIS A 471 11.37 -9.73 35.97
N TRP A 472 11.54 -10.13 34.71
CA TRP A 472 10.98 -9.36 33.58
C TRP A 472 9.90 -10.18 32.88
N HIS A 473 8.64 -9.89 33.20
CA HIS A 473 7.55 -10.05 32.22
C HIS A 473 7.55 -8.74 31.42
N ASP A 474 7.33 -8.78 30.10
CA ASP A 474 7.22 -7.57 29.25
C ASP A 474 5.95 -6.78 29.64
N ASP A 475 6.05 -6.02 30.72
CA ASP A 475 5.04 -5.11 31.28
C ASP A 475 5.13 -3.71 30.65
N ALA A 476 5.80 -3.62 29.48
CA ALA A 476 5.91 -2.36 28.75
C ALA A 476 4.55 -1.93 28.19
N LEU A 477 3.76 -2.90 27.68
CA LEU A 477 2.42 -2.65 27.16
C LEU A 477 1.40 -2.56 28.29
N ILE A 478 0.66 -1.45 28.32
CA ILE A 478 -0.44 -1.25 29.26
C ILE A 478 -1.61 -2.13 28.82
N LYS A 479 -2.16 -2.87 29.77
CA LYS A 479 -3.41 -3.62 29.61
C LYS A 479 -4.58 -2.69 29.82
N VAL A 480 -4.95 -1.94 28.78
CA VAL A 480 -5.99 -0.91 28.83
C VAL A 480 -7.32 -1.46 29.35
N GLU A 481 -7.63 -2.73 29.07
CA GLU A 481 -8.84 -3.41 29.52
C GLU A 481 -8.91 -3.62 31.04
N ARG A 482 -7.80 -3.41 31.75
CA ARG A 482 -7.74 -3.51 33.22
C ARG A 482 -7.89 -2.15 33.92
N ILE A 483 -7.92 -1.05 33.16
CA ILE A 483 -8.07 0.30 33.70
C ILE A 483 -9.54 0.70 33.52
N SER A 484 -10.31 0.66 34.61
CA SER A 484 -11.78 0.78 34.56
C SER A 484 -12.29 2.12 34.02
N TRP A 485 -11.47 3.16 34.03
CA TRP A 485 -11.80 4.49 33.49
C TRP A 485 -11.27 4.72 32.07
N ILE A 486 -10.67 3.71 31.41
CA ILE A 486 -10.39 3.74 29.97
C ILE A 486 -11.44 2.86 29.28
N LEU A 487 -12.34 3.47 28.52
CA LEU A 487 -13.41 2.78 27.80
C LEU A 487 -12.82 1.91 26.69
N SER A 488 -12.63 0.62 26.93
CA SER A 488 -11.94 -0.28 26.00
C SER A 488 -12.66 -1.62 25.85
N PRO A 489 -12.46 -2.32 24.71
CA PRO A 489 -12.96 -3.68 24.54
C PRO A 489 -12.44 -4.63 25.63
N SER A 490 -13.31 -5.53 26.09
CA SER A 490 -13.00 -6.50 27.14
C SER A 490 -13.83 -7.78 26.96
N PRO A 491 -13.61 -8.86 27.73
CA PRO A 491 -14.47 -10.04 27.65
C PRO A 491 -15.97 -9.77 27.85
N SER A 492 -16.32 -8.69 28.57
CA SER A 492 -17.69 -8.24 28.78
C SER A 492 -18.16 -7.13 27.83
N ILE A 493 -17.25 -6.46 27.12
CA ILE A 493 -17.56 -5.34 26.21
C ILE A 493 -17.03 -5.71 24.82
N PRO A 494 -17.91 -6.11 23.88
CA PRO A 494 -17.53 -6.38 22.51
C PRO A 494 -16.78 -5.21 21.85
N ASN A 495 -15.95 -5.52 20.85
CA ASN A 495 -15.13 -4.52 20.16
C ASN A 495 -15.91 -3.39 19.46
N ASP A 496 -17.22 -3.54 19.23
CA ASP A 496 -18.05 -2.53 18.56
C ASP A 496 -19.26 -2.11 19.43
N ASP A 497 -19.16 -2.34 20.74
CA ASP A 497 -20.22 -1.98 21.68
C ASP A 497 -20.47 -0.46 21.67
N SER A 498 -21.74 -0.07 21.77
CA SER A 498 -22.19 1.32 21.81
C SER A 498 -21.56 2.16 22.91
N ILE A 499 -21.07 1.55 24.00
CA ILE A 499 -20.34 2.27 25.07
C ILE A 499 -18.98 2.82 24.59
N LEU A 500 -18.41 2.23 23.54
CA LEU A 500 -17.15 2.64 22.93
C LEU A 500 -17.35 3.71 21.85
N TRP A 501 -18.61 4.02 21.49
CA TRP A 501 -18.93 4.98 20.45
C TRP A 501 -18.70 6.40 20.96
N VAL A 502 -18.08 7.21 20.11
CA VAL A 502 -17.84 8.64 20.38
C VAL A 502 -18.94 9.52 19.78
N THR A 503 -19.74 8.96 18.86
CA THR A 503 -20.91 9.60 18.24
C THR A 503 -22.12 8.68 18.32
N LYS A 504 -23.31 9.26 18.43
CA LYS A 504 -24.57 8.48 18.40
C LYS A 504 -24.91 8.10 16.96
N GLU A 505 -25.58 6.97 16.76
CA GLU A 505 -25.96 6.50 15.41
C GLU A 505 -26.81 7.51 14.62
N LYS A 506 -27.64 8.31 15.29
CA LYS A 506 -28.46 9.36 14.65
C LYS A 506 -27.71 10.67 14.40
N ASP A 507 -26.47 10.79 14.86
CA ASP A 507 -25.66 11.98 14.64
C ASP A 507 -25.15 11.99 13.18
N PRO A 508 -25.40 13.04 12.39
CA PRO A 508 -24.85 13.13 11.04
C PRO A 508 -23.31 13.06 10.99
N GLU A 509 -22.61 13.47 12.07
CA GLU A 509 -21.14 13.35 12.17
C GLU A 509 -20.68 11.94 12.57
N HIS A 510 -21.57 10.95 12.61
CA HIS A 510 -21.23 9.56 12.86
C HIS A 510 -20.39 8.99 11.70
N TRP A 511 -19.35 8.22 12.03
CA TRP A 511 -18.50 7.55 11.05
C TRP A 511 -18.47 6.04 11.26
N HIS A 512 -18.43 5.33 10.13
CA HIS A 512 -18.02 3.93 10.06
C HIS A 512 -16.57 3.90 9.59
N VAL A 513 -15.71 3.20 10.33
CA VAL A 513 -14.25 3.18 10.09
C VAL A 513 -13.74 1.76 10.09
N GLN A 514 -12.88 1.41 9.15
CA GLN A 514 -12.26 0.09 9.05
C GLN A 514 -10.75 0.23 8.88
N VAL A 515 -9.98 -0.59 9.61
CA VAL A 515 -8.51 -0.59 9.55
C VAL A 515 -8.03 -1.67 8.59
N PHE A 516 -7.06 -1.33 7.75
CA PHE A 516 -6.45 -2.21 6.76
C PHE A 516 -4.94 -2.24 6.93
N ARG A 517 -4.30 -3.35 6.54
CA ARG A 517 -2.86 -3.55 6.62
C ARG A 517 -2.30 -4.33 5.43
N SER A 518 -1.03 -4.03 5.16
CA SER A 518 -0.11 -4.92 4.46
C SER A 518 0.88 -5.39 5.50
N ILE A 519 0.77 -6.63 5.97
CA ILE A 519 1.66 -7.14 7.02
C ILE A 519 1.70 -8.67 7.05
N ASP A 520 2.80 -9.26 7.50
CA ASP A 520 2.94 -10.70 7.61
C ASP A 520 3.29 -11.18 9.02
N SER A 521 3.16 -12.49 9.24
CA SER A 521 3.55 -13.19 10.48
C SER A 521 5.04 -13.04 10.87
N GLY A 522 5.89 -12.53 9.97
CA GLY A 522 7.25 -12.09 10.27
C GLY A 522 7.27 -10.86 11.16
N SER A 523 6.32 -9.94 10.96
CA SER A 523 6.23 -8.64 11.64
C SER A 523 5.26 -8.59 12.83
N VAL A 524 4.38 -9.59 13.00
CA VAL A 524 3.41 -9.63 14.10
C VAL A 524 3.47 -10.90 14.93
N LYS A 525 3.06 -10.80 16.19
CA LYS A 525 2.71 -11.93 17.07
C LYS A 525 1.19 -11.98 17.17
N GLY A 526 0.60 -13.18 17.09
CA GLY A 526 -0.84 -13.40 17.27
C GLY A 526 -1.58 -13.87 16.02
N PHE A 527 -0.94 -13.87 14.84
CA PHE A 527 -1.49 -14.56 13.68
C PHE A 527 -1.61 -16.07 13.94
N PRO A 528 -2.71 -16.71 13.50
CA PRO A 528 -2.93 -18.13 13.68
C PRO A 528 -1.84 -18.93 12.96
N LYS A 529 -1.48 -20.09 13.54
CA LYS A 529 -0.54 -21.02 12.92
C LYS A 529 -1.24 -22.00 11.98
N ASP A 530 -2.50 -22.28 12.26
CA ASP A 530 -3.37 -23.15 11.48
C ASP A 530 -3.96 -22.39 10.27
N VAL A 531 -3.96 -23.03 9.11
CA VAL A 531 -4.36 -22.43 7.83
C VAL A 531 -5.86 -22.18 7.78
N HIS A 532 -6.68 -23.09 8.30
CA HIS A 532 -8.13 -22.92 8.31
C HIS A 532 -8.54 -21.73 9.17
N THR A 533 -7.90 -21.56 10.33
CA THR A 533 -8.09 -20.41 11.20
C THR A 533 -7.60 -19.11 10.54
N ALA A 534 -6.49 -19.14 9.81
CA ALA A 534 -5.99 -17.98 9.06
C ALA A 534 -6.98 -17.55 7.98
N ILE A 535 -7.49 -18.49 7.17
CA ILE A 535 -8.48 -18.23 6.12
C ILE A 535 -9.78 -17.71 6.74
N ALA A 536 -10.24 -18.27 7.87
CA ALA A 536 -11.42 -17.80 8.58
C ALA A 536 -11.26 -16.36 9.14
N GLN A 537 -10.03 -15.87 9.28
CA GLN A 537 -9.70 -14.49 9.63
C GLN A 537 -9.34 -13.64 8.40
N ASN A 538 -9.65 -14.12 7.19
CA ASN A 538 -9.36 -13.47 5.91
C ASN A 538 -7.86 -13.20 5.66
N LEU A 539 -7.00 -14.07 6.20
CA LEU A 539 -5.56 -14.02 5.98
C LEU A 539 -5.16 -15.02 4.90
N VAL A 540 -4.11 -14.68 4.15
CA VAL A 540 -3.57 -15.51 3.08
C VAL A 540 -2.36 -16.29 3.59
N CYS A 541 -2.32 -17.59 3.31
CA CYS A 541 -1.18 -18.44 3.64
C CYS A 541 -0.34 -18.71 2.38
N ALA A 542 0.93 -18.26 2.37
CA ALA A 542 1.86 -18.52 1.27
C ALA A 542 3.25 -18.88 1.80
N LYS A 543 3.86 -19.97 1.30
CA LYS A 543 5.20 -20.43 1.72
C LYS A 543 5.36 -20.53 3.25
N ASN A 544 4.32 -21.04 3.93
CA ASN A 544 4.20 -21.13 5.39
C ASN A 544 4.10 -19.78 6.16
N VAL A 545 4.02 -18.66 5.45
CA VAL A 545 3.83 -17.32 6.01
C VAL A 545 2.35 -16.95 5.94
N VAL A 546 1.81 -16.44 7.04
CA VAL A 546 0.48 -15.83 7.05
C VAL A 546 0.64 -14.35 6.72
N ILE A 547 -0.10 -13.87 5.73
CA ILE A 547 -0.01 -12.55 5.11
C ILE A 547 -1.39 -11.90 5.17
N GLU A 548 -1.43 -10.65 5.58
CA GLU A 548 -2.58 -9.76 5.42
C GLU A 548 -2.27 -8.78 4.28
N ARG A 549 -3.21 -8.66 3.34
CA ARG A 549 -3.17 -7.73 2.20
C ARG A 549 -4.49 -6.96 2.06
N SER A 550 -5.06 -6.60 3.20
CA SER A 550 -6.39 -5.99 3.28
C SER A 550 -6.42 -4.58 2.69
N ILE A 551 -5.27 -3.88 2.61
CA ILE A 551 -5.17 -2.59 1.90
C ILE A 551 -5.46 -2.77 0.41
N GLN A 552 -4.80 -3.72 -0.26
CA GLN A 552 -5.07 -3.99 -1.67
C GLN A 552 -6.54 -4.38 -1.89
N THR A 553 -7.10 -5.21 -1.01
CA THR A 553 -8.52 -5.58 -1.04
C THR A 553 -9.44 -4.35 -0.93
N ALA A 554 -9.13 -3.42 -0.02
CA ALA A 554 -9.91 -2.20 0.18
C ALA A 554 -9.88 -1.29 -1.05
N TYR A 555 -8.71 -1.07 -1.65
CA TYR A 555 -8.60 -0.30 -2.89
C TYR A 555 -9.40 -0.95 -4.03
N ILE A 556 -9.27 -2.26 -4.25
CA ILE A 556 -10.01 -2.98 -5.30
C ILE A 556 -11.53 -2.82 -5.10
N GLN A 557 -12.04 -3.08 -3.89
CA GLN A 557 -13.48 -2.99 -3.63
C GLN A 557 -13.99 -1.55 -3.74
N ALA A 558 -13.21 -0.55 -3.32
CA ALA A 558 -13.56 0.86 -3.46
C ALA A 558 -13.64 1.28 -4.94
N ILE A 559 -12.63 0.93 -5.73
CA ILE A 559 -12.60 1.22 -7.18
C ILE A 559 -13.77 0.54 -7.88
N ARG A 560 -13.99 -0.75 -7.62
CA ARG A 560 -15.09 -1.50 -8.22
C ARG A 560 -16.45 -0.94 -7.82
N SER A 561 -16.61 -0.41 -6.62
CA SER A 561 -17.87 0.16 -6.16
C SER A 561 -18.12 1.60 -6.64
N ALA A 562 -17.10 2.30 -7.13
CA ALA A 562 -17.19 3.68 -7.58
C ALA A 562 -18.21 3.86 -8.72
N GLN A 563 -19.04 4.90 -8.61
CA GLN A 563 -20.13 5.20 -9.54
C GLN A 563 -19.95 6.50 -10.31
N HIS A 564 -19.27 7.50 -9.72
CA HIS A 564 -19.19 8.86 -10.24
C HIS A 564 -17.75 9.27 -10.52
N PHE A 565 -16.86 9.23 -9.53
CA PHE A 565 -15.47 9.62 -9.74
C PHE A 565 -14.53 9.03 -8.69
N ILE A 566 -13.24 9.05 -9.02
CA ILE A 566 -12.17 8.67 -8.10
C ILE A 566 -11.12 9.78 -8.11
N TYR A 567 -10.70 10.22 -6.92
CA TYR A 567 -9.60 11.16 -6.72
C TYR A 567 -8.52 10.50 -5.88
N ILE A 568 -7.30 10.42 -6.40
CA ILE A 568 -6.16 9.76 -5.76
C ILE A 568 -5.02 10.76 -5.63
N GLU A 569 -4.40 10.79 -4.47
CA GLU A 569 -3.09 11.41 -4.27
C GLU A 569 -2.14 10.34 -3.75
N ASN A 570 -1.05 10.10 -4.47
CA ASN A 570 -0.12 9.04 -4.12
C ASN A 570 1.34 9.37 -4.48
N GLN A 571 2.29 8.99 -3.62
CA GLN A 571 3.72 9.13 -3.89
C GLN A 571 4.19 8.29 -5.09
N TYR A 572 3.58 7.12 -5.30
CA TYR A 572 3.88 6.25 -6.43
C TYR A 572 2.61 5.81 -7.11
N PHE A 573 2.69 5.63 -8.43
CA PHE A 573 1.61 5.05 -9.20
C PHE A 573 2.16 4.08 -10.25
N LEU A 574 2.34 2.82 -9.84
CA LEU A 574 2.81 1.76 -10.72
C LEU A 574 2.27 0.38 -10.31
N GLY A 575 1.98 -0.46 -11.28
CA GLY A 575 1.42 -1.79 -11.02
C GLY A 575 0.75 -2.42 -12.23
N SER A 576 0.18 -3.60 -11.99
CA SER A 576 -0.43 -4.45 -13.01
C SER A 576 0.55 -4.80 -14.14
N SER A 577 1.81 -5.10 -13.78
CA SER A 577 2.89 -5.27 -14.76
C SER A 577 2.64 -6.38 -15.77
N PHE A 578 1.84 -7.39 -15.42
CA PHE A 578 1.42 -8.46 -16.34
C PHE A 578 0.75 -7.95 -17.62
N ALA A 579 0.22 -6.71 -17.62
CA ALA A 579 -0.42 -6.08 -18.76
C ALA A 579 0.36 -4.88 -19.33
N TRP A 580 1.57 -4.60 -18.84
CA TRP A 580 2.42 -3.56 -19.43
C TRP A 580 2.74 -3.88 -20.91
N PRO A 581 2.84 -2.84 -21.76
CA PRO A 581 3.10 -3.03 -23.19
C PRO A 581 4.49 -3.61 -23.43
N SER A 582 5.45 -3.30 -22.55
CA SER A 582 6.77 -3.92 -22.50
C SER A 582 7.06 -4.41 -21.08
N TYR A 583 7.93 -5.41 -20.93
CA TYR A 583 8.39 -5.90 -19.63
C TYR A 583 7.29 -6.45 -18.70
N LYS A 584 6.59 -7.50 -19.13
CA LYS A 584 5.45 -8.07 -18.36
C LYS A 584 5.83 -8.82 -17.08
N ASN A 585 7.12 -9.08 -16.86
CA ASN A 585 7.61 -9.96 -15.81
C ASN A 585 8.22 -9.23 -14.59
N ALA A 586 7.99 -7.92 -14.45
CA ALA A 586 8.52 -7.13 -13.32
C ALA A 586 8.00 -7.58 -11.94
N GLY A 587 6.89 -8.33 -11.90
CA GLY A 587 6.29 -8.82 -10.66
C GLY A 587 5.60 -7.74 -9.82
N ALA A 588 5.20 -6.63 -10.46
CA ALA A 588 4.35 -5.61 -9.87
C ALA A 588 2.87 -5.96 -10.09
N ASP A 589 2.44 -7.09 -9.53
CA ASP A 589 1.16 -7.74 -9.83
C ASP A 589 -0.06 -7.13 -9.12
N ASN A 590 0.10 -6.02 -8.39
CA ASN A 590 -1.03 -5.32 -7.78
C ASN A 590 -2.04 -4.87 -8.86
N LEU A 591 -3.33 -4.91 -8.52
CA LEU A 591 -4.42 -4.73 -9.50
C LEU A 591 -4.90 -3.29 -9.65
N ILE A 592 -4.35 -2.34 -8.88
CA ILE A 592 -4.96 -1.01 -8.73
C ILE A 592 -5.04 -0.24 -10.06
N PRO A 593 -3.95 -0.13 -10.86
CA PRO A 593 -4.03 0.53 -12.17
C PRO A 593 -5.00 -0.14 -13.14
N MET A 594 -5.02 -1.48 -13.16
CA MET A 594 -5.91 -2.22 -14.04
C MET A 594 -7.39 -2.10 -13.65
N GLU A 595 -7.72 -2.17 -12.35
CA GLU A 595 -9.09 -1.98 -11.86
C GLU A 595 -9.62 -0.58 -12.20
N LEU A 596 -8.77 0.46 -12.13
CA LEU A 596 -9.14 1.82 -12.55
C LEU A 596 -9.44 1.89 -14.05
N ALA A 597 -8.56 1.33 -14.89
CA ALA A 597 -8.76 1.31 -16.34
C ALA A 597 -10.04 0.54 -16.72
N LEU A 598 -10.27 -0.64 -16.13
CA LEU A 598 -11.46 -1.45 -16.40
C LEU A 598 -12.73 -0.82 -15.84
N LYS A 599 -12.66 -0.12 -14.69
CA LYS A 599 -13.78 0.69 -14.19
C LYS A 599 -14.17 1.78 -15.18
N ILE A 600 -13.21 2.55 -15.70
CA ILE A 600 -13.47 3.55 -16.74
C ILE A 600 -14.10 2.90 -17.98
N VAL A 601 -13.52 1.80 -18.47
CA VAL A 601 -14.06 1.02 -19.60
C VAL A 601 -15.51 0.61 -19.37
N SER A 602 -15.85 0.15 -18.15
CA SER A 602 -17.22 -0.23 -17.82
C SER A 602 -18.19 0.95 -17.90
N LYS A 603 -17.76 2.15 -17.51
CA LYS A 603 -18.54 3.39 -17.55
C LYS A 603 -18.68 3.94 -18.97
N ILE A 604 -17.63 3.83 -19.78
CA ILE A 604 -17.67 4.11 -21.23
C ILE A 604 -18.71 3.22 -21.93
N ARG A 605 -18.68 1.90 -21.66
CA ARG A 605 -19.66 0.95 -22.21
C ARG A 605 -21.09 1.30 -21.79
N ALA A 606 -21.27 1.70 -20.53
CA ALA A 606 -22.56 2.13 -20.00
C ALA A 606 -22.98 3.55 -20.45
N ARG A 607 -22.09 4.31 -21.09
CA ARG A 607 -22.26 5.75 -21.41
C ARG A 607 -22.62 6.60 -20.19
N GLU A 608 -22.02 6.28 -19.06
CA GLU A 608 -22.19 6.99 -17.80
C GLU A 608 -21.01 7.94 -17.57
N PRO A 609 -21.24 9.20 -17.13
CA PRO A 609 -20.16 10.11 -16.76
C PRO A 609 -19.31 9.52 -15.64
N PHE A 610 -17.99 9.49 -15.85
CA PHE A 610 -17.05 9.01 -14.85
C PHE A 610 -15.67 9.61 -15.08
N ALA A 611 -15.01 10.04 -14.02
CA ALA A 611 -13.67 10.62 -14.10
C ALA A 611 -12.75 10.09 -12.99
N VAL A 612 -11.47 9.97 -13.32
CA VAL A 612 -10.39 9.58 -12.42
C VAL A 612 -9.30 10.65 -12.47
N TYR A 613 -8.99 11.19 -11.31
CA TYR A 613 -7.99 12.23 -11.10
C TYR A 613 -6.87 11.65 -10.23
N ILE A 614 -5.63 11.66 -10.71
CA ILE A 614 -4.47 11.11 -9.99
C ILE A 614 -3.41 12.18 -9.86
N ILE A 615 -3.07 12.54 -8.63
CA ILE A 615 -1.97 13.44 -8.30
C ILE A 615 -0.80 12.63 -7.77
N ILE A 616 0.36 12.79 -8.40
CA ILE A 616 1.62 12.12 -8.09
C ILE A 616 2.75 13.15 -8.03
N PRO A 617 3.89 12.88 -7.39
CA PRO A 617 4.99 13.83 -7.41
C PRO A 617 5.54 13.97 -8.83
N LEU A 618 6.12 15.13 -9.16
CA LEU A 618 6.72 15.35 -10.48
C LEU A 618 7.82 14.32 -10.76
N TRP A 619 8.59 13.93 -9.74
CA TRP A 619 9.41 12.73 -9.72
C TRP A 619 9.49 12.14 -8.28
N PRO A 620 9.76 10.84 -8.12
CA PRO A 620 10.05 10.24 -6.81
C PRO A 620 11.23 10.92 -6.09
N GLU A 621 11.16 11.05 -4.77
CA GLU A 621 12.17 11.74 -3.97
C GLU A 621 13.60 11.26 -4.25
N GLY A 622 14.52 12.23 -4.35
CA GLY A 622 15.91 12.02 -4.71
C GLY A 622 16.31 12.72 -6.01
N VAL A 623 17.51 12.42 -6.50
CA VAL A 623 18.05 13.03 -7.72
C VAL A 623 17.41 12.36 -8.96
N PRO A 624 16.69 13.11 -9.83
CA PRO A 624 15.93 12.56 -10.96
C PRO A 624 16.74 11.72 -11.95
N ASN A 625 18.03 12.05 -12.12
CA ASN A 625 18.93 11.38 -13.05
C ASN A 625 19.45 10.02 -12.55
N THR A 626 19.20 9.66 -11.29
CA THR A 626 19.70 8.40 -10.74
C THR A 626 18.98 7.19 -11.34
N ALA A 627 19.67 6.06 -11.39
CA ALA A 627 19.13 4.81 -11.94
C ALA A 627 17.81 4.41 -11.25
N ALA A 628 17.73 4.52 -9.92
CA ALA A 628 16.54 4.16 -9.16
C ALA A 628 15.34 5.04 -9.54
N VAL A 629 15.50 6.37 -9.58
CA VAL A 629 14.41 7.29 -9.94
C VAL A 629 13.99 7.09 -11.39
N GLN A 630 14.94 6.95 -12.32
CA GLN A 630 14.64 6.72 -13.73
C GLN A 630 13.90 5.39 -13.97
N GLU A 631 14.24 4.34 -13.23
CA GLU A 631 13.56 3.05 -13.35
C GLU A 631 12.13 3.09 -12.79
N ILE A 632 11.91 3.77 -11.67
CA ILE A 632 10.57 3.98 -11.12
C ILE A 632 9.69 4.77 -12.12
N LEU A 633 10.23 5.84 -12.71
CA LEU A 633 9.54 6.62 -13.74
C LEU A 633 9.24 5.78 -14.99
N PHE A 634 10.10 4.82 -15.33
CA PHE A 634 9.85 3.86 -16.40
C PHE A 634 8.66 2.95 -16.07
N TRP A 635 8.60 2.38 -14.87
CA TRP A 635 7.44 1.58 -14.42
C TRP A 635 6.13 2.37 -14.39
N GLN A 636 6.19 3.63 -13.95
CA GLN A 636 5.06 4.55 -13.98
C GLN A 636 4.60 4.81 -15.42
N SER A 637 5.53 5.06 -16.36
CA SER A 637 5.17 5.30 -17.76
C SER A 637 4.59 4.06 -18.44
N GLN A 638 5.09 2.86 -18.14
CA GLN A 638 4.49 1.59 -18.60
C GLN A 638 3.07 1.41 -18.07
N THR A 639 2.84 1.76 -16.81
CA THR A 639 1.52 1.69 -16.16
C THR A 639 0.54 2.66 -16.82
N MET A 640 0.92 3.93 -17.02
CA MET A 640 0.09 4.92 -17.69
C MET A 640 -0.21 4.53 -19.15
N GLN A 641 0.80 4.05 -19.88
CA GLN A 641 0.63 3.59 -21.27
C GLN A 641 -0.35 2.41 -21.36
N MET A 642 -0.30 1.47 -20.42
CA MET A 642 -1.26 0.38 -20.35
C MET A 642 -2.68 0.91 -20.13
N MET A 643 -2.89 1.78 -19.13
CA MET A 643 -4.21 2.30 -18.80
C MET A 643 -4.83 3.10 -19.94
N TYR A 644 -4.09 4.06 -20.50
CA TYR A 644 -4.57 4.88 -21.61
C TYR A 644 -4.84 4.05 -22.87
N GLY A 645 -4.00 3.04 -23.16
CA GLY A 645 -4.21 2.13 -24.29
C GLY A 645 -5.51 1.35 -24.17
N ILE A 646 -5.83 0.83 -22.97
CA ILE A 646 -7.09 0.12 -22.70
C ILE A 646 -8.30 1.04 -22.89
N ILE A 647 -8.24 2.26 -22.37
CA ILE A 647 -9.33 3.25 -22.48
C ILE A 647 -9.53 3.66 -23.94
N ALA A 648 -8.45 4.00 -24.65
CA ALA A 648 -8.50 4.40 -26.06
C ALA A 648 -9.06 3.29 -26.96
N GLN A 649 -8.68 2.04 -26.71
CA GLN A 649 -9.23 0.89 -27.42
C GLN A 649 -10.75 0.77 -27.22
N GLU A 650 -11.25 0.99 -26.00
CA GLU A 650 -12.68 0.94 -25.73
C GLU A 650 -13.45 2.10 -26.37
N LEU A 651 -12.91 3.33 -26.33
CA LEU A 651 -13.53 4.48 -27.00
C LEU A 651 -13.72 4.24 -28.50
N LYS A 652 -12.72 3.65 -29.16
CA LYS A 652 -12.80 3.24 -30.58
C LYS A 652 -13.81 2.13 -30.79
N HIS A 653 -13.81 1.11 -29.94
CA HIS A 653 -14.76 0.00 -30.02
C HIS A 653 -16.22 0.46 -29.88
N MET A 654 -16.47 1.42 -28.98
CA MET A 654 -17.79 2.02 -28.76
C MET A 654 -18.16 3.11 -29.79
N GLN A 655 -17.28 3.40 -30.76
CA GLN A 655 -17.48 4.40 -31.82
C GLN A 655 -17.76 5.81 -31.27
N LEU A 656 -17.10 6.17 -30.17
CA LEU A 656 -17.23 7.49 -29.55
C LEU A 656 -16.22 8.46 -30.19
N GLU A 657 -16.47 8.82 -31.45
CA GLU A 657 -15.64 9.77 -32.20
C GLU A 657 -15.55 11.13 -31.49
N GLY A 658 -14.35 11.70 -31.41
CA GLY A 658 -14.08 12.98 -30.77
C GLY A 658 -13.90 12.94 -29.25
N CYS A 659 -14.11 11.79 -28.59
CA CYS A 659 -13.75 11.60 -27.18
C CYS A 659 -12.24 11.32 -27.05
N HIS A 660 -11.64 11.76 -25.96
CA HIS A 660 -10.24 11.55 -25.64
C HIS A 660 -10.08 10.73 -24.36
N PRO A 661 -9.04 9.88 -24.21
CA PRO A 661 -8.81 9.16 -22.94
C PRO A 661 -8.71 10.08 -21.71
N GLN A 662 -8.21 11.32 -21.90
CA GLN A 662 -8.13 12.34 -20.84
C GLN A 662 -9.48 13.00 -20.48
N ASP A 663 -10.57 12.65 -21.17
CA ASP A 663 -11.93 12.97 -20.69
C ASP A 663 -12.31 12.13 -19.45
N TYR A 664 -11.59 11.02 -19.21
CA TYR A 664 -11.88 10.05 -18.15
C TYR A 664 -10.73 9.84 -17.17
N LEU A 665 -9.47 9.85 -17.62
CA LEU A 665 -8.30 9.58 -16.79
C LEU A 665 -7.29 10.72 -16.89
N ASN A 666 -6.95 11.34 -15.78
CA ASN A 666 -6.03 12.47 -15.75
C ASN A 666 -4.96 12.31 -14.68
N PHE A 667 -3.70 12.59 -15.05
CA PHE A 667 -2.56 12.61 -14.16
C PHE A 667 -2.03 14.04 -14.00
N TYR A 668 -1.77 14.40 -12.76
CA TYR A 668 -1.26 15.70 -12.35
C TYR A 668 -0.08 15.55 -11.41
N CYS A 669 0.64 16.63 -11.20
CA CYS A 669 1.61 16.79 -10.12
C CYS A 669 1.48 18.17 -9.50
N LEU A 670 2.16 18.40 -8.39
CA LEU A 670 2.15 19.70 -7.72
C LEU A 670 3.48 20.43 -7.91
N GLY A 671 3.40 21.76 -8.03
CA GLY A 671 4.56 22.61 -8.10
C GLY A 671 4.26 24.02 -7.60
N ASN A 672 5.31 24.70 -7.18
CA ASN A 672 5.22 26.09 -6.78
C ASN A 672 6.24 26.93 -7.54
N ARG A 673 5.95 28.22 -7.67
CA ARG A 673 6.84 29.22 -8.23
C ARG A 673 6.58 30.54 -7.52
N GLU A 674 7.57 31.02 -6.78
CA GLU A 674 7.40 32.18 -5.91
C GLU A 674 7.95 33.45 -6.57
N GLU A 675 7.44 34.62 -6.18
CA GLU A 675 8.10 35.91 -6.34
C GLU A 675 8.82 36.32 -5.04
N LEU A 676 10.07 36.79 -5.13
CA LEU A 676 10.90 37.10 -3.98
C LEU A 676 10.75 38.60 -3.76
N PRO A 677 10.59 39.06 -2.52
CA PRO A 677 10.60 40.48 -2.23
C PRO A 677 11.90 41.12 -2.73
N LYS A 678 11.82 42.30 -3.34
CA LYS A 678 12.99 43.05 -3.90
C LYS A 678 14.13 43.32 -2.88
N ASN A 679 13.88 43.11 -1.59
CA ASN A 679 14.79 43.41 -0.48
C ASN A 679 15.38 42.16 0.21
N MET A 680 15.20 40.95 -0.33
CA MET A 680 15.87 39.76 0.20
C MET A 680 17.38 39.84 -0.12
N PRO A 681 18.28 39.74 0.87
CA PRO A 681 19.71 39.77 0.62
C PRO A 681 20.13 38.58 -0.25
N GLU A 682 20.88 38.85 -1.33
CA GLU A 682 21.50 37.80 -2.13
C GLU A 682 22.40 36.94 -1.23
N SER A 683 22.20 35.62 -1.29
CA SER A 683 23.01 34.66 -0.52
C SER A 683 24.51 34.87 -0.81
N THR A 684 25.28 35.19 0.22
CA THR A 684 26.73 35.46 0.14
C THR A 684 27.60 34.21 0.17
N SER A 685 27.03 33.03 0.36
CA SER A 685 27.76 31.75 0.36
C SER A 685 27.91 31.19 -1.06
N PRO A 686 29.14 30.85 -1.51
CA PRO A 686 29.36 30.24 -2.82
C PRO A 686 28.67 28.86 -2.90
N PRO A 687 28.06 28.52 -4.04
CA PRO A 687 27.36 27.25 -4.19
C PRO A 687 28.36 26.07 -4.13
N PRO A 688 28.01 24.94 -3.48
CA PRO A 688 28.87 23.76 -3.42
C PRO A 688 29.04 23.13 -4.81
N ALA A 689 30.17 22.43 -5.04
CA ALA A 689 30.69 22.01 -6.35
C ALA A 689 29.83 21.08 -7.25
N ASN A 690 28.57 20.83 -6.90
CA ASN A 690 27.56 20.12 -7.72
C ASN A 690 26.37 21.05 -8.05
N SER A 691 26.66 22.31 -8.38
CA SER A 691 25.80 23.50 -8.20
C SER A 691 24.75 23.78 -9.28
N ASP A 692 24.81 23.17 -10.45
CA ASP A 692 24.09 23.72 -11.62
C ASP A 692 22.58 23.58 -11.51
N ALA A 693 22.07 22.44 -11.04
CA ALA A 693 20.64 22.22 -10.86
C ALA A 693 20.04 23.08 -9.74
N SER A 694 20.78 23.24 -8.63
CA SER A 694 20.36 24.09 -7.51
C SER A 694 20.33 25.57 -7.93
N LEU A 695 21.38 26.03 -8.63
CA LEU A 695 21.43 27.39 -9.19
C LEU A 695 20.33 27.64 -10.22
N ALA A 696 20.05 26.66 -11.09
CA ALA A 696 18.97 26.75 -12.06
C ALA A 696 17.61 26.90 -11.38
N ALA A 697 17.31 26.05 -10.38
CA ALA A 697 16.07 26.11 -9.61
C ALA A 697 15.94 27.42 -8.79
N GLN A 698 17.05 27.92 -8.24
CA GLN A 698 17.09 29.24 -7.59
C GLN A 698 16.84 30.39 -8.57
N LYS A 699 17.35 30.29 -9.80
CA LYS A 699 17.16 31.31 -10.83
C LYS A 699 15.73 31.30 -11.39
N SER A 700 15.19 30.11 -11.66
CA SER A 700 13.82 29.92 -12.18
C SER A 700 12.75 30.14 -11.11
N ARG A 701 13.15 30.03 -9.84
CA ARG A 701 12.34 30.29 -8.63
C ARG A 701 11.14 29.36 -8.52
N ARG A 702 11.32 28.14 -9.01
CA ARG A 702 10.30 27.07 -9.04
C ARG A 702 10.86 25.78 -8.47
N PHE A 703 9.98 24.95 -7.94
CA PHE A 703 10.27 23.55 -7.60
C PHE A 703 8.97 22.75 -7.50
N MET A 704 9.08 21.42 -7.54
CA MET A 704 7.91 20.58 -7.26
C MET A 704 7.51 20.72 -5.79
N ILE A 705 6.20 20.62 -5.53
CA ILE A 705 5.68 20.29 -4.21
C ILE A 705 5.64 18.77 -4.16
N TYR A 706 6.31 18.17 -3.18
CA TYR A 706 6.43 16.73 -3.12
C TYR A 706 5.15 16.10 -2.59
N VAL A 707 4.44 15.40 -3.47
CA VAL A 707 3.25 14.63 -3.12
C VAL A 707 3.70 13.35 -2.42
N HIS A 708 3.72 13.39 -1.09
CA HIS A 708 3.95 12.22 -0.26
C HIS A 708 2.63 11.59 0.22
N ALA A 709 1.48 12.17 -0.11
CA ALA A 709 0.16 11.61 0.16
C ALA A 709 0.05 10.10 -0.19
N LYS A 710 -0.84 9.40 0.52
CA LYS A 710 -1.34 8.06 0.17
C LYS A 710 -2.83 7.97 0.47
N GLY A 711 -3.63 8.60 -0.38
CA GLY A 711 -5.06 8.73 -0.21
C GLY A 711 -5.89 8.43 -1.45
N MET A 712 -7.15 8.08 -1.23
CA MET A 712 -8.16 7.95 -2.29
C MET A 712 -9.53 8.38 -1.77
N VAL A 713 -10.20 9.29 -2.48
CA VAL A 713 -11.61 9.65 -2.29
C VAL A 713 -12.43 9.02 -3.40
N VAL A 714 -13.55 8.41 -3.04
CA VAL A 714 -14.49 7.79 -3.98
C VAL A 714 -15.86 8.42 -3.79
N ASP A 715 -16.39 8.99 -4.88
CA ASP A 715 -17.76 9.52 -4.99
C ASP A 715 -18.17 10.54 -3.90
N ASP A 716 -17.18 11.21 -3.27
CA ASP A 716 -17.37 12.12 -2.13
C ASP A 716 -18.08 11.49 -0.90
N GLU A 717 -18.18 10.16 -0.83
CA GLU A 717 -18.79 9.42 0.29
C GLU A 717 -17.79 8.60 1.10
N TYR A 718 -16.70 8.15 0.48
CA TYR A 718 -15.74 7.23 1.09
C TYR A 718 -14.30 7.70 0.88
N VAL A 719 -13.48 7.52 1.90
CA VAL A 719 -12.06 7.90 1.88
C VAL A 719 -11.20 6.76 2.39
N ILE A 720 -10.06 6.51 1.72
CA ILE A 720 -8.96 5.66 2.21
C ILE A 720 -7.74 6.56 2.45
N LEU A 721 -7.13 6.45 3.62
CA LEU A 721 -5.90 7.18 3.99
C LEU A 721 -4.96 6.27 4.77
N GLY A 722 -3.65 6.37 4.52
CA GLY A 722 -2.68 5.55 5.23
C GLY A 722 -1.24 5.80 4.80
N SER A 723 -0.42 4.76 4.94
CA SER A 723 1.00 4.79 4.57
C SER A 723 1.32 4.09 3.24
N ALA A 724 0.35 3.36 2.67
CA ALA A 724 0.58 2.48 1.53
C ALA A 724 0.57 3.21 0.18
N ASN A 725 1.69 3.14 -0.53
CA ASN A 725 1.78 3.67 -1.89
C ASN A 725 1.08 2.74 -2.92
N ILE A 726 0.73 3.26 -4.09
CA ILE A 726 0.26 2.42 -5.22
C ILE A 726 1.49 1.87 -5.94
N ASN A 727 2.10 0.86 -5.31
CA ASN A 727 3.19 0.05 -5.82
C ASN A 727 3.14 -1.34 -5.20
N GLN A 728 3.91 -2.28 -5.73
CA GLN A 728 3.97 -3.64 -5.21
C GLN A 728 4.59 -3.67 -3.81
N ARG A 729 5.62 -2.86 -3.53
CA ARG A 729 6.23 -2.73 -2.20
C ARG A 729 5.20 -2.56 -1.08
N SER A 730 4.18 -1.74 -1.28
CA SER A 730 3.17 -1.43 -0.27
C SER A 730 1.98 -2.40 -0.30
N LEU A 731 1.57 -2.85 -1.49
CA LEU A 731 0.31 -3.61 -1.66
C LEU A 731 0.46 -5.13 -1.58
N ASP A 732 1.69 -5.66 -1.63
CA ASP A 732 1.96 -7.10 -1.62
C ASP A 732 1.57 -7.81 -0.30
N GLY A 733 1.63 -7.09 0.83
CA GLY A 733 1.41 -7.64 2.17
C GLY A 733 2.64 -8.30 2.80
N SER A 734 3.60 -8.78 2.00
CA SER A 734 4.82 -9.44 2.50
C SER A 734 6.13 -8.68 2.22
N ARG A 735 6.06 -7.52 1.56
CA ARG A 735 7.17 -6.59 1.35
C ARG A 735 7.27 -5.61 2.54
N ASP A 736 6.92 -4.33 2.35
CA ASP A 736 6.88 -3.35 3.43
C ASP A 736 5.64 -3.57 4.30
N THR A 737 5.72 -3.17 5.58
CA THR A 737 4.52 -3.17 6.42
C THR A 737 3.82 -1.83 6.37
N GLU A 738 2.53 -1.84 6.04
CA GLU A 738 1.71 -0.64 5.88
C GLU A 738 0.46 -0.70 6.75
N ILE A 739 -0.16 0.45 6.97
CA ILE A 739 -1.46 0.59 7.64
C ILE A 739 -2.26 1.68 6.92
N ALA A 740 -3.57 1.46 6.80
CA ALA A 740 -4.51 2.44 6.29
C ALA A 740 -5.83 2.33 7.04
N MET A 741 -6.64 3.36 6.97
CA MET A 741 -8.05 3.30 7.32
C MET A 741 -8.89 3.58 6.07
N GLY A 742 -10.09 3.01 6.03
CA GLY A 742 -11.15 3.48 5.16
C GLY A 742 -12.37 3.86 5.98
N ALA A 743 -13.03 4.94 5.58
CA ALA A 743 -14.11 5.50 6.36
C ALA A 743 -15.17 6.18 5.49
N TYR A 744 -16.41 6.20 5.99
CA TYR A 744 -17.52 6.95 5.43
C TYR A 744 -18.48 7.42 6.54
N GLN A 745 -19.26 8.44 6.22
CA GLN A 745 -20.38 8.89 7.05
C GLN A 745 -21.68 8.30 6.49
N PRO A 746 -22.40 7.39 7.21
CA PRO A 746 -23.59 6.73 6.67
C PRO A 746 -24.74 7.71 6.33
N HIS A 747 -24.81 8.86 7.02
CA HIS A 747 -25.78 9.93 6.72
C HIS A 747 -25.40 10.79 5.50
N TYR A 748 -24.19 10.58 4.98
CA TYR A 748 -23.62 11.25 3.80
C TYR A 748 -23.10 10.23 2.79
N ALA A 749 -23.93 9.23 2.50
CA ALA A 749 -23.70 8.24 1.45
C ALA A 749 -24.74 8.38 0.34
N TRP A 750 -24.37 8.03 -0.89
CA TRP A 750 -25.31 8.01 -2.03
C TRP A 750 -26.51 7.09 -1.75
N ALA A 751 -26.26 5.95 -1.11
CA ALA A 751 -27.30 4.98 -0.75
C ALA A 751 -28.38 5.58 0.17
N SER A 752 -27.99 6.43 1.13
CA SER A 752 -28.92 7.04 2.08
C SER A 752 -29.53 8.34 1.57
N LYS A 753 -28.75 9.20 0.92
CA LYS A 753 -29.20 10.53 0.48
C LYS A 753 -29.89 10.56 -0.88
N LYS A 754 -29.58 9.61 -1.77
CA LYS A 754 -30.07 9.58 -3.16
C LYS A 754 -29.73 10.83 -3.99
N LYS A 755 -28.74 11.60 -3.53
CA LYS A 755 -28.16 12.79 -4.18
C LYS A 755 -26.72 12.94 -3.72
N HIS A 756 -25.95 13.78 -4.41
CA HIS A 756 -24.54 14.03 -4.09
C HIS A 756 -24.35 14.35 -2.59
N PRO A 757 -23.63 13.51 -1.83
CA PRO A 757 -23.37 13.74 -0.42
C PRO A 757 -22.36 14.87 -0.23
N ARG A 758 -22.71 15.90 0.55
CA ARG A 758 -21.79 16.99 0.90
C ARG A 758 -21.43 16.95 2.38
N GLY A 759 -20.84 15.83 2.78
CA GLY A 759 -20.32 15.60 4.14
C GLY A 759 -18.87 16.03 4.29
N GLN A 760 -18.19 15.53 5.31
CA GLN A 760 -16.78 15.82 5.58
C GLN A 760 -15.85 15.32 4.46
N VAL A 761 -16.19 14.20 3.79
CA VAL A 761 -15.40 13.68 2.67
C VAL A 761 -15.43 14.65 1.48
N TYR A 762 -16.61 15.14 1.09
CA TYR A 762 -16.78 16.22 0.11
C TYR A 762 -16.02 17.49 0.53
N GLY A 763 -16.16 17.90 1.80
CA GLY A 763 -15.47 19.08 2.34
C GLY A 763 -13.96 18.98 2.22
N TYR A 764 -13.41 17.82 2.58
CA TYR A 764 -11.99 17.52 2.49
C TYR A 764 -11.49 17.54 1.04
N ARG A 765 -12.22 16.91 0.11
CA ARG A 765 -11.87 16.90 -1.31
C ARG A 765 -11.98 18.29 -1.94
N MET A 766 -12.96 19.12 -1.57
CA MET A 766 -13.03 20.53 -1.99
C MET A 766 -11.88 21.35 -1.40
N SER A 767 -11.44 21.06 -0.17
CA SER A 767 -10.33 21.75 0.48
C SER A 767 -9.00 21.48 -0.22
N LEU A 768 -8.71 20.20 -0.51
CA LEU A 768 -7.57 19.79 -1.33
C LEU A 768 -7.61 20.45 -2.72
N TRP A 769 -8.78 20.46 -3.37
CA TRP A 769 -8.92 21.14 -4.66
C TRP A 769 -8.74 22.65 -4.55
N SER A 770 -9.16 23.27 -3.46
CA SER A 770 -8.99 24.71 -3.25
C SER A 770 -7.52 25.12 -3.08
N GLU A 771 -6.72 24.27 -2.43
CA GLU A 771 -5.26 24.40 -2.40
C GLU A 771 -4.69 24.22 -3.80
N HIS A 772 -4.95 23.07 -4.42
CA HIS A 772 -4.30 22.70 -5.68
C HIS A 772 -4.70 23.59 -6.84
N LEU A 773 -5.95 24.02 -6.92
CA LEU A 773 -6.46 24.87 -7.99
C LEU A 773 -6.41 26.36 -7.63
N GLY A 774 -6.16 26.70 -6.35
CA GLY A 774 -6.15 28.06 -5.84
C GLY A 774 -7.50 28.78 -5.92
N MET A 775 -8.61 28.04 -6.06
CA MET A 775 -9.96 28.57 -6.16
C MET A 775 -11.05 27.53 -5.89
N LEU A 776 -12.26 28.01 -5.63
CA LEU A 776 -13.49 27.22 -5.68
C LEU A 776 -14.27 27.59 -6.93
N ASP A 777 -14.81 26.60 -7.63
CA ASP A 777 -15.64 26.76 -8.81
C ASP A 777 -16.82 25.79 -8.74
N HIS A 778 -18.00 26.21 -9.22
CA HIS A 778 -19.19 25.37 -9.24
C HIS A 778 -19.02 24.09 -10.07
N HIS A 779 -18.14 24.09 -11.09
CA HIS A 779 -17.83 22.89 -11.87
C HIS A 779 -17.25 21.78 -10.99
N PHE A 780 -16.48 22.12 -9.95
CA PHE A 780 -15.82 21.17 -9.05
C PHE A 780 -16.79 20.45 -8.12
N ASN A 781 -18.07 20.87 -8.10
CA ASN A 781 -19.11 20.20 -7.33
C ASN A 781 -19.55 18.87 -7.94
N GLU A 782 -19.27 18.62 -9.22
CA GLU A 782 -19.66 17.39 -9.91
C GLU A 782 -18.45 16.84 -10.69
N PRO A 783 -17.48 16.20 -10.01
CA PRO A 783 -16.20 15.81 -10.62
C PRO A 783 -16.33 14.80 -11.75
N GLN A 784 -17.41 14.04 -11.82
CA GLN A 784 -17.69 13.10 -12.91
C GLN A 784 -18.00 13.78 -14.25
N ASN A 785 -18.31 15.08 -14.25
CA ASN A 785 -18.74 15.79 -15.45
C ASN A 785 -17.55 16.24 -16.30
N LEU A 786 -17.70 16.14 -17.62
CA LEU A 786 -16.67 16.55 -18.57
C LEU A 786 -16.27 18.03 -18.43
N ASP A 787 -17.21 18.91 -18.09
CA ASP A 787 -16.91 20.33 -17.89
C ASP A 787 -16.00 20.54 -16.66
N CYS A 788 -16.14 19.73 -15.62
CA CYS A 788 -15.23 19.72 -14.47
C CYS A 788 -13.84 19.25 -14.91
N VAL A 789 -13.75 18.12 -15.62
CA VAL A 789 -12.48 17.58 -16.15
C VAL A 789 -11.75 18.63 -17.00
N LYS A 790 -12.46 19.28 -17.93
CA LYS A 790 -11.92 20.34 -18.78
C LYS A 790 -11.43 21.53 -17.96
N ARG A 791 -12.23 22.01 -17.00
CA ARG A 791 -11.85 23.14 -16.15
C ARG A 791 -10.59 22.87 -15.33
N VAL A 792 -10.47 21.67 -14.75
CA VAL A 792 -9.26 21.23 -14.03
C VAL A 792 -8.07 21.15 -14.97
N ASN A 793 -8.24 20.55 -16.15
CA ASN A 793 -7.18 20.42 -17.15
C ASN A 793 -6.69 21.78 -17.68
N GLU A 794 -7.59 22.73 -17.92
CA GLU A 794 -7.25 24.10 -18.35
C GLU A 794 -6.33 24.79 -17.34
N ILE A 795 -6.67 24.71 -16.03
CA ILE A 795 -5.86 25.28 -14.96
C ILE A 795 -4.49 24.59 -14.89
N ALA A 796 -4.49 23.26 -14.93
CA ALA A 796 -3.26 22.46 -14.84
C ALA A 796 -2.31 22.70 -16.02
N GLU A 797 -2.84 22.88 -17.23
CA GLU A 797 -2.08 23.19 -18.44
C GLU A 797 -1.53 24.61 -18.45
N GLU A 798 -2.34 25.58 -18.04
CA GLU A 798 -1.89 26.96 -17.86
C GLU A 798 -0.77 27.04 -16.82
N ASN A 799 -0.94 26.37 -15.68
CA ASN A 799 0.09 26.32 -14.65
C ASN A 799 1.36 25.63 -15.14
N TRP A 800 1.28 24.55 -15.91
CA TRP A 800 2.48 23.93 -16.50
C TRP A 800 3.22 24.90 -17.43
N ARG A 801 2.48 25.68 -18.25
CA ARG A 801 3.07 26.73 -19.10
C ARG A 801 3.76 27.82 -18.27
N ARG A 802 3.13 28.29 -17.19
CA ARG A 802 3.73 29.28 -16.28
C ARG A 802 4.88 28.72 -15.47
N PHE A 803 4.80 27.47 -15.06
CA PHE A 803 5.85 26.79 -14.31
C PHE A 803 7.09 26.66 -15.19
N THR A 804 6.93 26.33 -16.47
CA THR A 804 8.05 26.09 -17.40
C THR A 804 8.60 27.34 -18.08
N ALA A 805 7.85 28.45 -18.12
CA ALA A 805 8.23 29.71 -18.76
C ALA A 805 9.55 30.33 -18.24
N ASP A 806 10.25 31.05 -19.11
CA ASP A 806 11.46 31.80 -18.74
C ASP A 806 11.15 32.94 -17.76
N GLU A 807 10.02 33.64 -17.97
CA GLU A 807 9.55 34.69 -17.07
C GLU A 807 8.98 34.09 -15.78
N ILE A 808 9.36 34.66 -14.64
CA ILE A 808 8.84 34.26 -13.33
C ILE A 808 7.43 34.83 -13.18
N THR A 809 6.44 33.94 -13.14
CA THR A 809 5.04 34.29 -12.95
C THR A 809 4.42 33.42 -11.87
N THR A 810 3.50 34.01 -11.11
CA THR A 810 2.78 33.29 -10.05
C THR A 810 1.78 32.30 -10.67
N LEU A 811 1.71 31.11 -10.09
CA LEU A 811 0.80 30.04 -10.51
C LEU A 811 -0.62 30.28 -9.96
N GLN A 812 -1.63 29.71 -10.63
CA GLN A 812 -2.99 29.61 -10.10
C GLN A 812 -3.10 28.34 -9.24
N GLY A 813 -2.86 28.46 -7.93
CA GLY A 813 -2.70 27.28 -7.08
C GLY A 813 -1.41 26.51 -7.41
N HIS A 814 -1.46 25.19 -7.30
CA HIS A 814 -0.30 24.30 -7.35
C HIS A 814 -0.39 23.17 -8.37
N LEU A 815 -1.59 22.89 -8.90
CA LEU A 815 -1.83 21.77 -9.79
C LEU A 815 -1.17 22.02 -11.15
N LEU A 816 -0.29 21.12 -11.54
CA LEU A 816 0.35 21.07 -12.84
C LEU A 816 -0.16 19.86 -13.61
N LYS A 817 -0.33 20.00 -14.93
CA LYS A 817 -0.45 18.83 -15.80
C LYS A 817 0.80 17.98 -15.63
N TYR A 818 0.64 16.69 -15.34
CA TYR A 818 1.79 15.80 -15.35
C TYR A 818 2.35 15.80 -16.78
N PRO A 819 3.67 16.00 -16.99
CA PRO A 819 4.23 16.45 -18.27
C PRO A 819 4.33 15.36 -19.34
N LEU A 820 3.19 14.73 -19.64
CA LEU A 820 2.98 13.72 -20.65
C LEU A 820 2.03 14.23 -21.73
N GLN A 821 2.35 13.85 -22.96
CA GLN A 821 1.43 13.86 -24.08
C GLN A 821 0.72 12.51 -24.15
N VAL A 822 -0.60 12.54 -24.28
CA VAL A 822 -1.44 11.38 -24.55
C VAL A 822 -2.18 11.66 -25.84
N ASP A 823 -2.10 10.76 -26.82
CA ASP A 823 -2.88 10.88 -28.05
C ASP A 823 -4.21 10.11 -27.99
N ALA A 824 -5.04 10.26 -29.03
CA ALA A 824 -6.32 9.58 -29.14
C ALA A 824 -6.23 8.05 -29.21
N ASP A 825 -5.04 7.52 -29.52
CA ASP A 825 -4.76 6.08 -29.53
C ASP A 825 -4.28 5.57 -28.15
N GLY A 826 -4.17 6.47 -27.18
CA GLY A 826 -3.70 6.19 -25.83
C GLY A 826 -2.19 6.04 -25.72
N LYS A 827 -1.42 6.47 -26.73
CA LYS A 827 0.04 6.47 -26.68
C LYS A 827 0.52 7.57 -25.76
N VAL A 828 1.45 7.22 -24.88
CA VAL A 828 2.05 8.10 -23.88
C VAL A 828 3.47 8.46 -24.30
N GLY A 829 3.78 9.75 -24.30
CA GLY A 829 5.11 10.29 -24.52
C GLY A 829 5.37 11.50 -23.62
N PRO A 830 6.60 12.03 -23.57
CA PRO A 830 6.85 13.32 -22.93
C PRO A 830 6.12 14.43 -23.69
N LEU A 831 5.80 15.54 -23.02
CA LEU A 831 5.37 16.75 -23.73
C LEU A 831 6.47 17.22 -24.69
N PRO A 832 6.13 17.65 -25.93
CA PRO A 832 7.14 18.11 -26.89
C PRO A 832 8.00 19.25 -26.34
N GLY A 833 9.34 19.11 -26.42
CA GLY A 833 10.29 20.09 -25.87
C GLY A 833 10.50 20.00 -24.36
N HIS A 834 9.88 19.02 -23.70
CA HIS A 834 9.99 18.74 -22.28
C HIS A 834 10.33 17.26 -22.05
N GLU A 835 11.37 16.75 -22.70
CA GLU A 835 11.80 15.35 -22.55
C GLU A 835 12.41 15.08 -21.16
N THR A 836 12.89 16.13 -20.48
CA THR A 836 13.46 16.07 -19.14
C THR A 836 12.81 17.06 -18.19
N PHE A 837 12.91 16.80 -16.88
CA PHE A 837 12.37 17.74 -15.88
C PHE A 837 13.10 19.09 -15.92
N PRO A 838 12.37 20.21 -15.75
CA PRO A 838 12.98 21.53 -15.74
C PRO A 838 14.01 21.68 -14.62
N ASP A 839 15.13 22.35 -14.91
CA ASP A 839 16.24 22.69 -13.98
C ASP A 839 17.08 21.51 -13.47
N VAL A 840 16.49 20.33 -13.27
CA VAL A 840 17.12 19.18 -12.61
C VAL A 840 17.49 18.02 -13.54
N GLY A 841 16.96 18.01 -14.77
CA GLY A 841 17.17 16.93 -15.73
C GLY A 841 16.41 15.64 -15.38
N GLY A 842 16.80 14.52 -15.98
CA GLY A 842 16.13 13.23 -15.82
C GLY A 842 14.97 13.09 -16.79
N LYS A 843 14.84 11.94 -17.46
CA LYS A 843 13.79 11.74 -18.46
C LYS A 843 12.44 11.60 -17.77
N ILE A 844 11.42 12.28 -18.31
CA ILE A 844 10.06 12.26 -17.75
C ILE A 844 9.42 10.87 -17.84
N ILE A 845 9.66 10.17 -18.94
CA ILE A 845 9.19 8.79 -19.17
C ILE A 845 10.07 7.73 -18.49
N GLY A 846 11.14 8.16 -17.81
CA GLY A 846 12.12 7.28 -17.19
C GLY A 846 13.00 6.50 -18.16
N ALA A 847 13.78 5.58 -17.61
CA ALA A 847 14.58 4.62 -18.35
C ALA A 847 14.74 3.32 -17.55
N TYR A 848 14.66 2.19 -18.24
CA TYR A 848 14.99 0.89 -17.66
C TYR A 848 16.47 0.83 -17.26
N THR A 849 16.77 0.17 -16.14
CA THR A 849 18.14 -0.01 -15.64
C THR A 849 18.41 -1.47 -15.29
N ASN A 850 19.59 -1.77 -14.75
CA ASN A 850 19.95 -3.14 -14.31
C ASN A 850 19.65 -3.37 -12.82
N LEU A 851 18.86 -2.49 -12.18
CA LEU A 851 18.46 -2.69 -10.80
C LEU A 851 17.44 -3.83 -10.72
N PRO A 852 17.48 -4.66 -9.68
CA PRO A 852 16.46 -5.67 -9.47
C PRO A 852 15.06 -5.05 -9.35
N ASP A 853 14.10 -5.50 -10.17
CA ASP A 853 12.71 -4.97 -10.18
C ASP A 853 12.07 -4.93 -8.78
N ALA A 854 12.37 -5.91 -7.92
CA ALA A 854 11.83 -5.97 -6.55
C ALA A 854 12.24 -4.79 -5.65
N LEU A 855 13.26 -4.00 -6.05
CA LEU A 855 13.65 -2.76 -5.37
C LEU A 855 12.77 -1.57 -5.74
N THR A 856 12.39 -1.49 -7.01
CA THR A 856 11.78 -0.31 -7.64
C THR A 856 10.30 -0.51 -7.99
N THR A 857 9.75 -1.71 -7.76
CA THR A 857 8.33 -2.08 -7.93
C THR A 857 7.49 -2.06 -6.68
#